data_AF-A0A947CPD1-F1
#
_entry.id   AF-A0A947CPD1-F1
#
_cell.length_a   1.000
_cell.length_b   1.000
_cell.length_c   1.000
_cell.angle_alpha   90.00
_cell.angle_beta   90.00
_cell.angle_gamma   90.00
#
_symmetry.space_group_name_H-M   'P 1'
#
loop_
_entity.id
_entity.type
_entity.pdbx_description
1 polymer ?
#
loop_
_entity_poly.entity_id
_entity_poly.type
_entity_poly.pdbx_seq_one_letter_code
_entity_poly.pdbx_strand_id
1 'polypeptide(L)'
;MTICAALAAGQAADAGPLNTLKAVDSGESGATTNVVIRGSRTPIFTVYKLNSPERVVVDLSSAKLGSKLQTTGDGKVVWRTNSWAVSSVAGYQRSGSGNRVRVVVNLARSATYKVRAEGNDVVVRVTARDQRPTSRISADQKAELVRQKQELAAQRLATKREAEKLRRARAELEAAKKQATRERARAEKLVKSAEQMRAEAGREIAKARKEVESARRDASLARAAVRARRAEADARVREAKKLMAEAASSRARADKAQSEARRSLAQAKARETAAARARMRAEHARKSAASALAAAEKSKKKADVAKRNGDDRARQLAAKADSLARAAQARRAEAEELASEALGKRHSAIAATKEAEVKRRRAEAELSAAVEQGRLAKARRDTAEKARKLAERRRSAAEREARSAEKRVAELKKNVSELKSQVERAKRLRRSELASIEKAQRARKEAESRQQTAANAAAKVEASLRAIRAAERKARVARQATDRAAARLAAQRRGSANKARISALSQELSALRKAQTRAQKALASHKRELERRRQTATQAQRERDNALAELATINRQVETVSGKRRSEERRLASIAARRKAAEIDYRKIKAASARAQAERLDAEKELDAARTKTAAIETKLATAQAHYARITESSKKSLAAAKAKLAAARAQAKRTEARQRELIAEAEQAEKRLARAKNELKRTRKSSTKSRVRDFDYKHDNKRARVVLGMSSPVRPKVVRNRGRRAVLVIPGAVIPKGFEKTIDTTRFGGPVKAVSAYRDPKKPGNVRV
;
A
#
# COMPACT_ATOMS: atom_id res chain seq x y z
N MET A 1 -75.82 -10.55 -63.69
CA MET A 1 -76.34 -10.70 -62.31
C MET A 1 -75.94 -12.07 -61.80
N THR A 2 -75.29 -12.07 -60.63
CA THR A 2 -75.25 -13.15 -59.62
C THR A 2 -74.87 -14.56 -60.07
N ILE A 3 -73.57 -14.87 -59.94
CA ILE A 3 -72.98 -16.21 -60.08
C ILE A 3 -73.09 -16.93 -58.73
N CYS A 4 -73.90 -17.99 -58.64
CA CYS A 4 -73.97 -18.89 -57.48
C CYS A 4 -72.92 -20.00 -57.60
N ALA A 5 -71.98 -20.01 -56.65
CA ALA A 5 -70.96 -21.02 -56.48
C ALA A 5 -71.52 -22.28 -55.80
N ALA A 6 -71.38 -23.44 -56.46
CA ALA A 6 -71.61 -24.75 -55.85
C ALA A 6 -70.27 -25.33 -55.35
N LEU A 7 -70.13 -25.44 -54.03
CA LEU A 7 -69.04 -26.19 -53.39
C LEU A 7 -69.25 -27.70 -53.63
N ALA A 8 -68.38 -28.32 -54.42
CA ALA A 8 -68.22 -29.78 -54.44
C ALA A 8 -67.14 -30.18 -53.43
N ALA A 9 -67.54 -30.76 -52.31
CA ALA A 9 -66.63 -31.41 -51.36
C ALA A 9 -66.07 -32.70 -51.98
N GLY A 10 -64.86 -32.61 -52.55
CA GLY A 10 -64.12 -33.79 -52.99
C GLY A 10 -63.70 -34.63 -51.78
N GLN A 11 -64.25 -35.84 -51.67
CA GLN A 11 -63.79 -36.85 -50.71
C GLN A 11 -62.27 -37.04 -50.87
N ALA A 12 -61.51 -36.66 -49.84
CA ALA A 12 -60.10 -37.02 -49.74
C ALA A 12 -60.02 -38.55 -49.67
N ALA A 13 -59.61 -39.20 -50.76
CA ALA A 13 -59.28 -40.62 -50.76
C ALA A 13 -58.23 -40.87 -49.66
N ASP A 14 -58.63 -41.58 -48.62
CA ASP A 14 -57.78 -41.93 -47.49
C ASP A 14 -56.55 -42.66 -48.04
N ALA A 15 -55.39 -41.98 -47.98
CA ALA A 15 -54.15 -42.49 -48.51
C ALA A 15 -53.72 -43.65 -47.61
N GLY A 16 -54.18 -44.86 -47.96
CA GLY A 16 -53.93 -46.07 -47.18
C GLY A 16 -52.45 -46.21 -46.80
N PRO A 17 -52.14 -46.89 -45.68
CA PRO A 17 -50.83 -46.82 -45.05
C PRO A 17 -49.70 -47.16 -46.03
N LEU A 18 -48.72 -46.25 -46.14
CA LEU A 18 -47.59 -46.35 -47.06
C LEU A 18 -46.83 -47.67 -46.88
N ASN A 19 -46.41 -48.28 -47.98
CA ASN A 19 -45.51 -49.43 -47.94
C ASN A 19 -44.17 -49.00 -47.35
N THR A 20 -43.67 -49.73 -46.36
CA THR A 20 -42.40 -49.41 -45.70
C THR A 20 -41.35 -50.42 -46.13
N LEU A 21 -40.27 -49.95 -46.76
CA LEU A 21 -39.14 -50.80 -47.09
C LEU A 21 -38.41 -51.22 -45.81
N LYS A 22 -38.43 -52.53 -45.50
CA LYS A 22 -37.87 -53.09 -44.27
C LYS A 22 -36.40 -53.49 -44.41
N ALA A 23 -36.04 -54.12 -45.53
CA ALA A 23 -34.70 -54.62 -45.78
C ALA A 23 -34.44 -54.77 -47.28
N VAL A 24 -33.17 -54.87 -47.65
CA VAL A 24 -32.74 -55.33 -48.98
C VAL A 24 -31.70 -56.41 -48.77
N ASP A 25 -32.03 -57.63 -49.21
CA ASP A 25 -31.14 -58.77 -49.16
C ASP A 25 -30.60 -59.10 -50.54
N SER A 26 -29.44 -59.76 -50.59
CA SER A 26 -28.87 -60.25 -51.83
C SER A 26 -28.27 -61.64 -51.66
N GLY A 27 -28.61 -62.57 -52.54
CA GLY A 27 -28.04 -63.91 -52.62
C GLY A 27 -27.50 -64.20 -54.02
N GLU A 28 -26.37 -64.90 -54.10
CA GLU A 28 -25.75 -65.30 -55.37
C GLU A 28 -25.86 -66.82 -55.56
N SER A 29 -26.21 -67.24 -56.78
CA SER A 29 -26.17 -68.64 -57.22
C SER A 29 -25.66 -68.70 -58.66
N GLY A 30 -24.42 -69.15 -58.82
CA GLY A 30 -23.74 -69.21 -60.12
C GLY A 30 -23.55 -67.84 -60.75
N ALA A 31 -24.06 -67.65 -61.97
CA ALA A 31 -24.04 -66.36 -62.67
C ALA A 31 -25.22 -65.44 -62.31
N THR A 32 -26.11 -65.89 -61.42
CA THR A 32 -27.34 -65.19 -61.06
C THR A 32 -27.24 -64.61 -59.65
N THR A 33 -27.65 -63.35 -59.52
CA THR A 33 -27.81 -62.66 -58.24
C THR A 33 -29.27 -62.31 -58.04
N ASN A 34 -29.86 -62.77 -56.94
CA ASN A 34 -31.20 -62.38 -56.53
C ASN A 34 -31.09 -61.25 -55.51
N VAL A 35 -31.71 -60.11 -55.79
CA VAL A 35 -31.87 -58.99 -54.85
C VAL A 35 -33.32 -58.98 -54.40
N VAL A 36 -33.56 -59.10 -53.09
CA VAL A 36 -34.89 -59.15 -52.48
C VAL A 36 -35.13 -57.86 -51.72
N ILE A 37 -36.09 -57.07 -52.20
CA ILE A 37 -36.47 -55.76 -51.65
C ILE A 37 -37.72 -55.99 -50.78
N ARG A 38 -37.55 -56.00 -49.46
CA ARG A 38 -38.63 -56.42 -48.54
C ARG A 38 -39.53 -55.27 -48.12
N GLY A 39 -40.83 -55.40 -48.39
CA GLY A 39 -41.85 -54.40 -48.05
C GLY A 39 -42.68 -54.75 -46.81
N SER A 40 -43.51 -53.82 -46.35
CA SER A 40 -44.55 -54.10 -45.35
C SER A 40 -45.88 -54.50 -45.98
N ARG A 41 -46.07 -54.23 -47.28
CA ARG A 41 -47.27 -54.53 -48.07
C ARG A 41 -46.86 -54.91 -49.49
N THR A 42 -47.79 -55.48 -50.25
CA THR A 42 -47.58 -55.77 -51.67
C THR A 42 -47.20 -54.50 -52.43
N PRO A 43 -46.01 -54.47 -53.06
CA PRO A 43 -45.47 -53.26 -53.67
C PRO A 43 -46.08 -53.00 -55.04
N ILE A 44 -46.47 -51.75 -55.30
CA ILE A 44 -46.73 -51.26 -56.65
C ILE A 44 -45.44 -50.62 -57.14
N PHE A 45 -44.86 -51.15 -58.23
CA PHE A 45 -43.55 -50.71 -58.68
C PHE A 45 -43.44 -50.61 -60.20
N THR A 46 -42.52 -49.75 -60.64
CA THR A 46 -42.08 -49.68 -62.04
C THR A 46 -40.60 -50.00 -62.14
N VAL A 47 -40.17 -50.59 -63.25
CA VAL A 47 -38.78 -51.01 -63.47
C VAL A 47 -38.29 -50.49 -64.81
N TYR A 48 -37.06 -49.99 -64.85
CA TYR A 48 -36.40 -49.60 -66.09
C TYR A 48 -34.87 -49.76 -65.98
N LYS A 49 -34.20 -49.99 -67.12
CA LYS A 49 -32.74 -50.11 -67.22
C LYS A 49 -32.12 -48.80 -67.68
N LEU A 50 -30.97 -48.44 -67.12
CA LEU A 50 -30.11 -47.35 -67.57
C LEU A 50 -28.76 -47.94 -68.00
N ASN A 51 -28.14 -47.41 -69.07
CA ASN A 51 -26.96 -48.02 -69.71
C ASN A 51 -25.62 -47.31 -69.39
N SER A 52 -25.61 -46.20 -68.65
CA SER A 52 -24.37 -45.44 -68.38
C SER A 52 -24.39 -44.77 -67.00
N PRO A 53 -23.88 -45.43 -65.93
CA PRO A 53 -23.46 -46.83 -65.86
C PRO A 53 -24.66 -47.80 -65.94
N GLU A 54 -24.41 -49.06 -66.32
CA GLU A 54 -25.46 -50.08 -66.37
C GLU A 54 -26.08 -50.32 -64.98
N ARG A 55 -27.40 -50.07 -64.85
CA ARG A 55 -28.15 -50.26 -63.61
C ARG A 55 -29.62 -50.52 -63.86
N VAL A 56 -30.24 -51.33 -63.00
CA VAL A 56 -31.68 -51.57 -62.97
C VAL A 56 -32.28 -50.69 -61.89
N VAL A 57 -33.29 -49.90 -62.23
CA VAL A 57 -33.99 -49.01 -61.29
C VAL A 57 -35.38 -49.55 -61.04
N VAL A 58 -35.73 -49.70 -59.77
CA VAL A 58 -37.04 -50.13 -59.28
C VAL A 58 -37.65 -48.99 -58.47
N ASP A 59 -38.71 -48.38 -58.97
CA ASP A 59 -39.44 -47.29 -58.32
C ASP A 59 -40.67 -47.86 -57.61
N LEU A 60 -40.66 -47.86 -56.27
CA LEU A 60 -41.77 -48.28 -55.42
C LEU A 60 -42.70 -47.10 -55.16
N SER A 61 -43.92 -47.15 -55.65
CA SER A 61 -44.94 -46.12 -55.44
C SER A 61 -45.63 -46.28 -54.08
N SER A 62 -46.07 -45.16 -53.49
CA SER A 62 -46.68 -45.12 -52.16
C SER A 62 -45.84 -45.82 -51.09
N ALA A 63 -44.51 -45.62 -51.17
CA ALA A 63 -43.54 -46.27 -50.32
C ALA A 63 -42.64 -45.27 -49.59
N LYS A 64 -42.17 -45.65 -48.41
CA LYS A 64 -41.15 -44.94 -47.62
C LYS A 64 -40.03 -45.86 -47.18
N LEU A 65 -38.83 -45.31 -46.98
CA LEU A 65 -37.71 -46.07 -46.45
C LEU A 65 -37.96 -46.33 -44.96
N GLY A 66 -37.75 -47.57 -44.49
CA GLY A 66 -37.84 -47.88 -43.07
C GLY A 66 -36.82 -47.09 -42.27
N SER A 67 -37.19 -46.64 -41.07
CA SER A 67 -36.34 -45.82 -40.19
C SER A 67 -34.98 -46.48 -39.90
N LYS A 68 -34.96 -47.82 -39.76
CA LYS A 68 -33.71 -48.59 -39.55
C LYS A 68 -32.73 -48.55 -40.73
N LEU A 69 -33.22 -48.20 -41.92
CA LEU A 69 -32.40 -48.12 -43.15
C LEU A 69 -31.91 -46.69 -43.42
N GLN A 70 -32.40 -45.67 -42.72
CA GLN A 70 -31.95 -44.29 -42.88
C GLN A 70 -30.67 -44.06 -42.07
N THR A 71 -29.50 -44.41 -42.63
CA THR A 71 -28.20 -44.28 -41.93
C THR A 71 -27.57 -42.88 -42.03
N THR A 72 -28.09 -42.03 -42.91
CA THR A 72 -27.55 -40.71 -43.22
C THR A 72 -28.72 -39.77 -43.54
N GLY A 73 -28.65 -38.51 -43.11
CA GLY A 73 -29.75 -37.52 -43.24
C GLY A 73 -30.25 -37.25 -44.67
N ASP A 74 -29.57 -37.79 -45.68
CA ASP A 74 -29.88 -37.60 -47.10
C ASP A 74 -30.92 -38.58 -47.66
N GLY A 75 -31.55 -39.42 -46.83
CA GLY A 75 -32.57 -40.39 -47.28
C GLY A 75 -32.01 -41.46 -48.22
N LYS A 76 -30.71 -41.73 -48.14
CA LYS A 76 -29.98 -42.67 -49.00
C LYS A 76 -29.32 -43.78 -48.18
N VAL A 77 -29.41 -45.00 -48.68
CA VAL A 77 -28.76 -46.19 -48.11
C VAL A 77 -28.09 -47.00 -49.22
N VAL A 78 -26.93 -47.59 -48.95
CA VAL A 78 -26.17 -48.37 -49.94
C VAL A 78 -25.77 -49.72 -49.34
N TRP A 79 -26.20 -50.81 -49.98
CA TRP A 79 -25.83 -52.17 -49.68
C TRP A 79 -24.75 -52.65 -50.64
N ARG A 80 -23.61 -53.09 -50.10
CA ARG A 80 -22.52 -53.67 -50.88
C ARG A 80 -22.77 -55.16 -51.09
N THR A 81 -23.17 -55.53 -52.31
CA THR A 81 -23.43 -56.92 -52.68
C THR A 81 -22.15 -57.64 -53.12
N ASN A 82 -21.28 -56.98 -53.91
CA ASN A 82 -20.02 -57.55 -54.44
C ASN A 82 -20.18 -58.95 -55.09
N SER A 83 -21.34 -59.22 -55.68
CA SER A 83 -21.59 -60.48 -56.38
C SER A 83 -21.02 -60.48 -57.78
N TRP A 84 -21.05 -61.63 -58.46
CA TRP A 84 -20.67 -61.68 -59.87
C TRP A 84 -21.46 -60.69 -60.73
N ALA A 85 -22.79 -60.66 -60.65
CA ALA A 85 -23.62 -59.83 -61.55
C ALA A 85 -23.90 -58.41 -61.03
N VAL A 86 -23.99 -58.22 -59.70
CA VAL A 86 -24.37 -56.95 -59.06
C VAL A 86 -23.24 -56.41 -58.19
N SER A 87 -22.85 -55.15 -58.41
CA SER A 87 -21.81 -54.48 -57.62
C SER A 87 -22.35 -53.97 -56.29
N SER A 88 -23.48 -53.26 -56.33
CA SER A 88 -24.12 -52.64 -55.17
C SER A 88 -25.60 -52.38 -55.42
N VAL A 89 -26.37 -52.26 -54.34
CA VAL A 89 -27.77 -51.82 -54.37
C VAL A 89 -27.88 -50.54 -53.55
N ALA A 90 -28.62 -49.54 -54.03
CA ALA A 90 -28.82 -48.29 -53.32
C ALA A 90 -30.31 -47.93 -53.24
N GLY A 91 -30.80 -47.58 -52.06
CA GLY A 91 -32.15 -47.10 -51.83
C GLY A 91 -32.15 -45.58 -51.65
N TYR A 92 -33.07 -44.89 -52.29
CA TYR A 92 -33.26 -43.46 -52.21
C TYR A 92 -34.71 -43.15 -51.91
N GLN A 93 -34.97 -42.40 -50.85
CA GLN A 93 -36.27 -41.82 -50.61
C GLN A 93 -36.36 -40.50 -51.37
N ARG A 94 -37.28 -40.40 -52.34
CA ARG A 94 -37.45 -39.17 -53.13
C ARG A 94 -38.47 -38.27 -52.43
N SER A 95 -37.99 -37.16 -51.87
CA SER A 95 -38.81 -36.07 -51.36
C SER A 95 -39.35 -35.26 -52.55
N GLY A 96 -40.59 -35.55 -52.95
CA GLY A 96 -41.32 -34.88 -54.04
C GLY A 96 -42.82 -35.19 -53.93
N SER A 97 -43.64 -34.83 -54.92
CA SER A 97 -45.12 -34.94 -54.91
C SER A 97 -45.72 -36.35 -54.85
N GLY A 98 -44.95 -37.34 -54.39
CA GLY A 98 -45.44 -38.67 -54.04
C GLY A 98 -44.39 -39.41 -53.22
N ASN A 99 -44.81 -40.06 -52.13
CA ASN A 99 -43.95 -40.93 -51.33
C ASN A 99 -43.47 -42.09 -52.21
N ARG A 100 -42.24 -41.99 -52.72
CA ARG A 100 -41.63 -42.98 -53.61
C ARG A 100 -40.23 -43.34 -53.11
N VAL A 101 -39.96 -44.64 -53.10
CA VAL A 101 -38.62 -45.18 -52.85
C VAL A 101 -38.06 -45.70 -54.16
N ARG A 102 -36.90 -45.20 -54.55
CA ARG A 102 -36.15 -45.68 -55.71
C ARG A 102 -35.04 -46.61 -55.26
N VAL A 103 -35.07 -47.86 -55.71
CA VAL A 103 -33.99 -48.83 -55.50
C VAL A 103 -33.20 -48.98 -56.79
N VAL A 104 -31.90 -48.71 -56.74
CA VAL A 104 -30.99 -48.78 -57.87
C VAL A 104 -30.04 -49.95 -57.67
N VAL A 105 -30.14 -50.96 -58.53
CA VAL A 105 -29.27 -52.12 -58.57
C VAL A 105 -28.16 -51.85 -59.59
N ASN A 106 -26.96 -51.50 -59.13
CA ASN A 106 -25.81 -51.21 -59.99
C ASN A 106 -25.19 -52.52 -60.49
N LEU A 107 -25.15 -52.71 -61.80
CA LEU A 107 -24.61 -53.92 -62.40
C LEU A 107 -23.08 -53.89 -62.40
N ALA A 108 -22.43 -55.02 -62.10
CA ALA A 108 -20.98 -55.14 -62.16
C ALA A 108 -20.48 -55.40 -63.60
N ARG A 109 -21.38 -55.89 -64.46
CA ARG A 109 -21.16 -56.28 -65.86
C ARG A 109 -22.50 -56.34 -66.58
N SER A 110 -22.45 -56.50 -67.90
CA SER A 110 -23.66 -56.65 -68.72
C SER A 110 -24.49 -57.86 -68.28
N ALA A 111 -25.76 -57.62 -67.95
CA ALA A 111 -26.66 -58.64 -67.41
C ALA A 111 -28.09 -58.51 -67.96
N THR A 112 -28.83 -59.62 -67.96
CA THR A 112 -30.29 -59.64 -68.11
C THR A 112 -30.94 -59.60 -66.72
N TYR A 113 -32.16 -59.09 -66.63
CA TYR A 113 -32.87 -58.98 -65.36
C TYR A 113 -34.34 -59.41 -65.49
N LYS A 114 -34.89 -59.95 -64.41
CA LYS A 114 -36.31 -60.25 -64.24
C LYS A 114 -36.76 -59.74 -62.88
N VAL A 115 -37.84 -58.96 -62.85
CA VAL A 115 -38.41 -58.42 -61.60
C VAL A 115 -39.82 -58.96 -61.43
N ARG A 116 -40.15 -59.42 -60.22
CA ARG A 116 -41.51 -59.84 -59.86
C ARG A 116 -41.84 -59.47 -58.41
N ALA A 117 -43.12 -59.28 -58.12
CA ALA A 117 -43.61 -59.27 -56.75
C ALA A 117 -43.74 -60.71 -56.23
N GLU A 118 -43.30 -60.94 -55.00
CA GLU A 118 -43.55 -62.16 -54.24
C GLU A 118 -44.12 -61.76 -52.88
N GLY A 119 -45.45 -61.81 -52.74
CA GLY A 119 -46.13 -61.33 -51.54
C GLY A 119 -45.90 -59.84 -51.29
N ASN A 120 -45.11 -59.51 -50.26
CA ASN A 120 -44.75 -58.14 -49.90
C ASN A 120 -43.38 -57.70 -50.42
N ASP A 121 -42.68 -58.58 -51.14
CA ASP A 121 -41.30 -58.37 -51.55
C ASP A 121 -41.20 -58.17 -53.07
N VAL A 122 -40.23 -57.37 -53.52
CA VAL A 122 -39.83 -57.31 -54.93
C VAL A 122 -38.55 -58.10 -55.11
N VAL A 123 -38.58 -59.13 -55.94
CA VAL A 123 -37.40 -59.95 -56.26
C VAL A 123 -36.86 -59.54 -57.63
N VAL A 124 -35.64 -59.01 -57.63
CA VAL A 124 -34.88 -58.65 -58.83
C VAL A 124 -33.82 -59.72 -59.06
N ARG A 125 -34.06 -60.60 -60.03
CA ARG A 125 -33.11 -61.60 -60.48
C ARG A 125 -32.24 -61.00 -61.58
N VAL A 126 -30.93 -60.97 -61.39
CA VAL A 126 -29.94 -60.45 -62.34
C VAL A 126 -29.02 -61.58 -62.77
N THR A 127 -28.99 -61.89 -64.06
CA THR A 127 -28.12 -62.94 -64.62
C THR A 127 -27.06 -62.31 -65.51
N ALA A 128 -25.79 -62.44 -65.10
CA ALA A 128 -24.67 -61.96 -65.89
C ALA A 128 -24.59 -62.68 -67.25
N ARG A 129 -24.31 -61.93 -68.33
CA ARG A 129 -24.05 -62.52 -69.66
C ARG A 129 -22.72 -63.25 -69.69
N ASP A 130 -21.72 -62.73 -68.99
CA ASP A 130 -20.40 -63.34 -68.93
C ASP A 130 -20.39 -64.48 -67.90
N GLN A 131 -19.92 -65.65 -68.32
CA GLN A 131 -19.68 -66.76 -67.41
C GLN A 131 -18.67 -66.34 -66.34
N ARG A 132 -18.95 -66.74 -65.10
CA ARG A 132 -18.02 -66.54 -63.99
C ARG A 132 -16.73 -67.30 -64.33
N PRO A 133 -15.56 -66.64 -64.39
CA PRO A 133 -14.30 -67.30 -64.61
C PRO A 133 -14.18 -68.30 -63.47
N THR A 134 -14.26 -69.57 -63.83
CA THR A 134 -13.95 -70.69 -62.95
C THR A 134 -12.45 -70.63 -62.75
N SER A 135 -12.04 -69.73 -61.86
CA SER A 135 -10.65 -69.53 -61.53
C SER A 135 -10.19 -70.74 -60.72
N ARG A 136 -9.86 -71.84 -61.40
CA ARG A 136 -8.77 -72.72 -60.97
C ARG A 136 -7.46 -71.94 -61.17
N ILE A 137 -7.29 -70.90 -60.37
CA ILE A 137 -5.96 -70.39 -60.06
C ILE A 137 -5.35 -71.53 -59.25
N SER A 138 -4.30 -72.17 -59.78
CA SER A 138 -3.57 -73.18 -59.02
C SER A 138 -3.14 -72.59 -57.67
N ALA A 139 -3.05 -73.43 -56.63
CA ALA A 139 -2.70 -72.98 -55.29
C ALA A 139 -1.44 -72.09 -55.27
N ASP A 140 -0.49 -72.34 -56.19
CA ASP A 140 0.75 -71.60 -56.35
C ASP A 140 0.55 -70.15 -56.83
N GLN A 141 -0.31 -69.93 -57.82
CA GLN A 141 -0.60 -68.57 -58.29
C GLN A 141 -1.39 -67.77 -57.26
N LYS A 142 -2.18 -68.45 -56.41
CA LYS A 142 -2.90 -67.83 -55.30
C LYS A 142 -1.95 -67.43 -54.18
N ALA A 143 -0.95 -68.26 -53.89
CA ALA A 143 0.11 -67.97 -52.92
C ALA A 143 0.98 -66.78 -53.36
N GLU A 144 1.35 -66.71 -54.64
CA GLU A 144 2.13 -65.61 -55.22
C GLU A 144 1.38 -64.27 -55.16
N LEU A 145 0.09 -64.27 -55.51
CA LEU A 145 -0.75 -63.07 -55.45
C LEU A 145 -1.00 -62.61 -54.00
N VAL A 146 -1.08 -63.54 -53.05
CA VAL A 146 -1.18 -63.23 -51.61
C VAL A 146 0.11 -62.60 -51.11
N ARG A 147 1.28 -63.13 -51.49
CA ARG A 147 2.59 -62.52 -51.17
C ARG A 147 2.73 -61.12 -51.74
N GLN A 148 2.42 -60.92 -53.03
CA GLN A 148 2.48 -59.59 -53.65
C GLN A 148 1.51 -58.59 -53.00
N LYS A 149 0.29 -59.01 -52.65
CA LYS A 149 -0.66 -58.15 -51.94
C LYS A 149 -0.21 -57.83 -50.52
N GLN A 150 0.39 -58.78 -49.81
CA GLN A 150 0.93 -58.55 -48.47
C GLN A 150 2.13 -57.59 -48.50
N GLU A 151 3.01 -57.73 -49.48
CA GLU A 151 4.16 -56.87 -49.66
C GLU A 151 3.76 -55.44 -50.04
N LEU A 152 2.79 -55.28 -50.95
CA LEU A 152 2.24 -53.98 -51.33
C LEU A 152 1.47 -53.33 -50.16
N ALA A 153 0.78 -54.13 -49.34
CA ALA A 153 0.13 -53.65 -48.13
C ALA A 153 1.15 -53.20 -47.07
N ALA A 154 2.25 -53.94 -46.90
CA ALA A 154 3.35 -53.57 -46.01
C ALA A 154 4.02 -52.26 -46.45
N GLN A 155 4.30 -52.10 -47.75
CA GLN A 155 4.84 -50.85 -48.31
C GLN A 155 3.89 -49.66 -48.12
N ARG A 156 2.58 -49.87 -48.32
CA ARG A 156 1.55 -48.83 -48.06
C ARG A 156 1.45 -48.46 -46.58
N LEU A 157 1.64 -49.42 -45.68
CA LEU A 157 1.66 -49.16 -44.24
C LEU A 157 2.92 -48.39 -43.82
N ALA A 158 4.08 -48.76 -44.38
CA ALA A 158 5.35 -48.08 -44.13
C ALA A 158 5.32 -46.62 -44.61
N THR A 159 4.84 -46.38 -45.84
CA THR A 159 4.67 -45.03 -46.39
C THR A 159 3.63 -44.21 -45.61
N LYS A 160 2.52 -44.81 -45.16
CA LYS A 160 1.58 -44.13 -44.26
C LYS A 160 2.23 -43.72 -42.93
N ARG A 161 3.02 -44.61 -42.31
CA ARG A 161 3.72 -44.32 -41.05
C ARG A 161 4.77 -43.21 -41.22
N GLU A 162 5.51 -43.20 -42.31
CA GLU A 162 6.44 -42.13 -42.69
C GLU A 162 5.72 -40.79 -42.90
N ALA A 163 4.63 -40.78 -43.68
CA ALA A 163 3.82 -39.59 -43.91
C ALA A 163 3.23 -39.05 -42.61
N GLU A 164 2.79 -39.93 -41.70
CA GLU A 164 2.27 -39.53 -40.40
C GLU A 164 3.36 -38.96 -39.48
N LYS A 165 4.56 -39.55 -39.47
CA LYS A 165 5.74 -38.98 -38.78
C LYS A 165 6.08 -37.60 -39.31
N LEU A 166 6.07 -37.41 -40.63
CA LEU A 166 6.34 -36.11 -41.25
C LEU A 166 5.26 -35.08 -40.89
N ARG A 167 3.99 -35.50 -40.82
CA ARG A 167 2.86 -34.66 -40.41
C ARG A 167 2.98 -34.23 -38.95
N ARG A 168 3.37 -35.15 -38.04
CA ARG A 168 3.63 -34.85 -36.63
C ARG A 168 4.80 -33.87 -36.47
N ALA A 169 5.92 -34.11 -37.17
CA ALA A 169 7.07 -33.21 -37.14
C ALA A 169 6.74 -31.79 -37.66
N ARG A 170 5.92 -31.67 -38.72
CA ARG A 170 5.44 -30.37 -39.20
C ARG A 170 4.51 -29.68 -38.21
N ALA A 171 3.60 -30.43 -37.56
CA ALA A 171 2.71 -29.90 -36.55
C ALA A 171 3.48 -29.41 -35.31
N GLU A 172 4.50 -30.15 -34.86
CA GLU A 172 5.38 -29.74 -33.76
C GLU A 172 6.19 -28.49 -34.10
N LEU A 173 6.70 -28.37 -35.33
CA LEU A 173 7.41 -27.18 -35.80
C LEU A 173 6.49 -25.94 -35.78
N GLU A 174 5.26 -26.08 -36.27
CA GLU A 174 4.27 -24.99 -36.26
C GLU A 174 3.82 -24.61 -34.84
N ALA A 175 3.66 -25.60 -33.95
CA ALA A 175 3.38 -25.35 -32.53
C ALA A 175 4.54 -24.59 -31.87
N ALA A 176 5.80 -24.98 -32.14
CA ALA A 176 6.98 -24.30 -31.62
C ALA A 176 7.10 -22.85 -32.15
N LYS A 177 6.78 -22.61 -33.43
CA LYS A 177 6.73 -21.23 -33.99
C LYS A 177 5.67 -20.38 -33.30
N LYS A 178 4.45 -20.90 -33.11
CA LYS A 178 3.37 -20.20 -32.39
C LYS A 178 3.73 -19.92 -30.94
N GLN A 179 4.46 -20.82 -30.27
CA GLN A 179 4.95 -20.60 -28.92
C GLN A 179 6.01 -19.49 -28.88
N ALA A 180 6.96 -19.50 -29.82
CA ALA A 180 8.00 -18.47 -29.93
C ALA A 180 7.42 -17.07 -30.22
N THR A 181 6.37 -16.96 -31.04
CA THR A 181 5.71 -15.67 -31.29
C THR A 181 4.95 -15.18 -30.05
N ARG A 182 4.26 -16.07 -29.33
CA ARG A 182 3.61 -15.74 -28.05
C ARG A 182 4.61 -15.27 -27.00
N GLU A 183 5.77 -15.91 -26.90
CA GLU A 183 6.84 -15.48 -25.97
C GLU A 183 7.43 -14.12 -26.35
N ARG A 184 7.62 -13.85 -27.65
CA ARG A 184 8.04 -12.51 -28.12
C ARG A 184 7.02 -11.44 -27.77
N ALA A 185 5.72 -11.69 -28.00
CA ALA A 185 4.67 -10.75 -27.64
C ALA A 185 4.60 -10.51 -26.12
N ARG A 186 4.81 -11.55 -25.28
CA ARG A 186 4.92 -11.39 -23.82
C ARG A 186 6.14 -10.56 -23.42
N ALA A 187 7.30 -10.81 -24.03
CA ALA A 187 8.50 -10.04 -23.76
C ALA A 187 8.34 -8.55 -24.13
N GLU A 188 7.70 -8.27 -25.26
CA GLU A 188 7.42 -6.90 -25.70
C GLU A 188 6.46 -6.17 -24.73
N LYS A 189 5.39 -6.84 -24.27
CA LYS A 189 4.49 -6.29 -23.24
C LYS A 189 5.23 -6.00 -21.93
N LEU A 190 6.14 -6.88 -21.51
CA LEU A 190 6.94 -6.66 -20.31
C LEU A 190 7.86 -5.44 -20.44
N VAL A 191 8.50 -5.25 -21.61
CA VAL A 191 9.33 -4.08 -21.90
C VAL A 191 8.49 -2.79 -21.84
N LYS A 192 7.33 -2.75 -22.52
CA LYS A 192 6.41 -1.60 -22.48
C LYS A 192 5.94 -1.28 -21.04
N SER A 193 5.60 -2.29 -20.24
CA SER A 193 5.23 -2.04 -18.82
C SER A 193 6.41 -1.55 -17.98
N ALA A 194 7.64 -1.99 -18.28
CA ALA A 194 8.84 -1.52 -17.60
C ALA A 194 9.18 -0.07 -17.95
N GLU A 195 8.91 0.36 -19.18
CA GLU A 195 9.03 1.76 -19.59
C GLU A 195 7.98 2.65 -18.92
N GLN A 196 6.72 2.19 -18.82
CA GLN A 196 5.67 2.89 -18.08
C GLN A 196 6.02 3.05 -16.60
N MET A 197 6.45 1.96 -15.93
CA MET A 197 6.92 2.01 -14.54
C MET A 197 8.10 2.99 -14.35
N ARG A 198 9.02 3.07 -15.33
CA ARG A 198 10.14 4.03 -15.27
C ARG A 198 9.67 5.47 -15.44
N ALA A 199 8.71 5.72 -16.32
CA ALA A 199 8.14 7.05 -16.51
C ALA A 199 7.38 7.51 -15.25
N GLU A 200 6.59 6.63 -14.63
CA GLU A 200 5.91 6.90 -13.36
C GLU A 200 6.90 7.15 -12.21
N ALA A 201 7.90 6.28 -12.06
CA ALA A 201 8.96 6.48 -11.06
C ALA A 201 9.71 7.80 -11.28
N GLY A 202 9.92 8.22 -12.54
CA GLY A 202 10.51 9.51 -12.88
C GLY A 202 9.66 10.70 -12.43
N ARG A 203 8.33 10.61 -12.59
CA ARG A 203 7.38 11.65 -12.13
C ARG A 203 7.37 11.74 -10.60
N GLU A 204 7.35 10.61 -9.91
CA GLU A 204 7.40 10.55 -8.44
C GLU A 204 8.72 11.10 -7.89
N ILE A 205 9.86 10.76 -8.51
CA ILE A 205 11.16 11.34 -8.13
C ILE A 205 11.18 12.86 -8.35
N ALA A 206 10.58 13.36 -9.43
CA ALA A 206 10.48 14.79 -9.69
C ALA A 206 9.59 15.51 -8.66
N LYS A 207 8.49 14.88 -8.23
CA LYS A 207 7.60 15.38 -7.17
C LYS A 207 8.31 15.42 -5.82
N ALA A 208 8.95 14.31 -5.41
CA ALA A 208 9.73 14.22 -4.19
C ALA A 208 10.87 15.26 -4.16
N ARG A 209 11.52 15.55 -5.30
CA ARG A 209 12.53 16.62 -5.38
C ARG A 209 11.94 18.00 -5.07
N LYS A 210 10.76 18.32 -5.59
CA LYS A 210 10.07 19.58 -5.30
C LYS A 210 9.67 19.67 -3.82
N GLU A 211 9.19 18.58 -3.23
CA GLU A 211 8.82 18.50 -1.81
C GLU A 211 10.06 18.69 -0.92
N VAL A 212 11.17 18.01 -1.21
CA VAL A 212 12.44 18.20 -0.49
C VAL A 212 12.97 19.64 -0.61
N GLU A 213 12.82 20.27 -1.78
CA GLU A 213 13.23 21.66 -1.98
C GLU A 213 12.36 22.63 -1.17
N SER A 214 11.04 22.43 -1.17
CA SER A 214 10.11 23.22 -0.33
C SER A 214 10.43 23.06 1.16
N ALA A 215 10.65 21.82 1.61
CA ALA A 215 11.02 21.54 2.99
C ALA A 215 12.39 22.11 3.39
N ARG A 216 13.33 22.27 2.43
CA ARG A 216 14.60 22.97 2.66
C ARG A 216 14.39 24.47 2.85
N ARG A 217 13.48 25.10 2.09
CA ARG A 217 13.10 26.50 2.27
C ARG A 217 12.46 26.71 3.63
N ASP A 218 11.53 25.85 4.02
CA ASP A 218 10.86 25.91 5.33
C ASP A 218 11.84 25.69 6.49
N ALA A 219 12.74 24.72 6.36
CA ALA A 219 13.77 24.49 7.37
C ALA A 219 14.77 25.66 7.48
N SER A 220 15.03 26.38 6.38
CA SER A 220 15.86 27.59 6.40
C SER A 220 15.15 28.74 7.14
N LEU A 221 13.86 28.96 6.84
CA LEU A 221 13.03 29.96 7.50
C LEU A 221 12.89 29.67 9.00
N ALA A 222 12.65 28.42 9.38
CA ALA A 222 12.59 27.99 10.78
C ALA A 222 13.92 28.24 11.52
N ARG A 223 15.06 27.98 10.88
CA ARG A 223 16.39 28.28 11.46
C ARG A 223 16.60 29.78 11.64
N ALA A 224 16.17 30.60 10.69
CA ALA A 224 16.22 32.06 10.81
C ALA A 224 15.35 32.56 11.97
N ALA A 225 14.13 32.04 12.12
CA ALA A 225 13.23 32.37 13.22
C ALA A 225 13.81 31.99 14.60
N VAL A 226 14.43 30.81 14.71
CA VAL A 226 15.11 30.39 15.96
C VAL A 226 16.30 31.29 16.29
N ARG A 227 17.06 31.76 15.29
CA ARG A 227 18.16 32.71 15.50
C ARG A 227 17.64 34.07 15.98
N ALA A 228 16.57 34.59 15.39
CA ALA A 228 15.93 35.83 15.80
C ALA A 228 15.44 35.75 17.26
N ARG A 229 14.72 34.68 17.62
CA ARG A 229 14.24 34.45 19.00
C ARG A 229 15.39 34.34 20.01
N ARG A 230 16.52 33.76 19.60
CA ARG A 230 17.72 33.69 20.46
C ARG A 230 18.34 35.07 20.68
N ALA A 231 18.43 35.89 19.64
CA ALA A 231 18.91 37.26 19.75
C ALA A 231 18.02 38.11 20.67
N GLU A 232 16.69 37.96 20.57
CA GLU A 232 15.74 38.61 21.49
C GLU A 232 15.89 38.12 22.93
N ALA A 233 16.08 36.82 23.15
CA ALA A 233 16.31 36.26 24.49
C ALA A 233 17.62 36.78 25.09
N ASP A 234 18.70 36.84 24.31
CA ASP A 234 19.99 37.37 24.75
C ASP A 234 19.89 38.88 25.07
N ALA A 235 19.11 39.64 24.31
CA ALA A 235 18.82 41.05 24.59
C ALA A 235 18.09 41.23 25.94
N ARG A 236 17.05 40.41 26.19
CA ARG A 236 16.32 40.43 27.48
C ARG A 236 17.21 40.05 28.66
N VAL A 237 18.13 39.10 28.49
CA VAL A 237 19.10 38.75 29.53
C VAL A 237 20.04 39.92 29.84
N ARG A 238 20.49 40.68 28.82
CA ARG A 238 21.31 41.88 29.04
C ARG A 238 20.54 42.98 29.78
N GLU A 239 19.28 43.19 29.42
CA GLU A 239 18.40 44.14 30.10
C GLU A 239 18.13 43.72 31.56
N ALA A 240 17.86 42.44 31.80
CA ALA A 240 17.69 41.91 33.15
C ALA A 240 18.96 42.08 34.01
N LYS A 241 20.15 41.84 33.44
CA LYS A 241 21.44 42.10 34.12
C LYS A 241 21.62 43.57 34.47
N LYS A 242 21.24 44.49 33.58
CA LYS A 242 21.27 45.94 33.84
C LYS A 242 20.34 46.31 34.99
N LEU A 243 19.11 45.82 34.99
CA LEU A 243 18.15 46.03 36.08
C LEU A 243 18.62 45.43 37.42
N MET A 244 19.30 44.28 37.40
CA MET A 244 19.92 43.71 38.61
C MET A 244 21.07 44.56 39.14
N ALA A 245 21.91 45.14 38.26
CA ALA A 245 22.97 46.06 38.66
C ALA A 245 22.41 47.38 39.24
N GLU A 246 21.34 47.92 38.65
CA GLU A 246 20.60 49.07 39.19
C GLU A 246 19.98 48.73 40.56
N ALA A 247 19.39 47.55 40.70
CA ALA A 247 18.86 47.09 41.98
C ALA A 247 19.96 46.92 43.04
N ALA A 248 21.12 46.38 42.68
CA ALA A 248 22.26 46.24 43.58
C ALA A 248 22.80 47.60 44.04
N SER A 249 22.94 48.58 43.14
CA SER A 249 23.37 49.93 43.50
C SER A 249 22.34 50.65 44.38
N SER A 250 21.04 50.43 44.17
CA SER A 250 19.99 50.96 45.04
C SER A 250 20.06 50.39 46.47
N ARG A 251 20.43 49.11 46.62
CA ARG A 251 20.66 48.49 47.94
C ARG A 251 21.87 49.09 48.63
N ALA A 252 22.99 49.22 47.93
CA ALA A 252 24.19 49.84 48.49
C ALA A 252 23.91 51.26 49.02
N ARG A 253 23.08 52.04 48.30
CA ARG A 253 22.62 53.36 48.77
C ARG A 253 21.72 53.27 50.01
N ALA A 254 20.80 52.30 50.04
CA ALA A 254 19.91 52.09 51.18
C ALA A 254 20.68 51.63 52.44
N ASP A 255 21.64 50.71 52.29
CA ASP A 255 22.48 50.23 53.38
C ASP A 255 23.37 51.35 53.93
N LYS A 256 23.93 52.19 53.04
CA LYS A 256 24.67 53.39 53.44
C LYS A 256 23.78 54.36 54.23
N ALA A 257 22.59 54.68 53.74
CA ALA A 257 21.63 55.54 54.45
C ALA A 257 21.20 54.95 55.80
N GLN A 258 21.04 53.62 55.90
CA GLN A 258 20.73 52.95 57.15
C GLN A 258 21.90 53.02 58.14
N SER A 259 23.14 52.92 57.66
CA SER A 259 24.35 53.05 58.48
C SER A 259 24.51 54.48 59.03
N GLU A 260 24.20 55.49 58.22
CA GLU A 260 24.18 56.90 58.62
C GLU A 260 23.07 57.19 59.64
N ALA A 261 21.87 56.63 59.45
CA ALA A 261 20.77 56.72 60.41
C ALA A 261 21.08 56.03 61.75
N ARG A 262 21.82 54.92 61.75
CA ARG A 262 22.28 54.27 62.98
C ARG A 262 23.32 55.13 63.70
N ARG A 263 24.23 55.78 62.96
CA ARG A 263 25.21 56.71 63.54
C ARG A 263 24.52 57.93 64.15
N SER A 264 23.53 58.52 63.49
CA SER A 264 22.78 59.66 64.04
C SER A 264 21.98 59.29 65.28
N LEU A 265 21.35 58.10 65.30
CA LEU A 265 20.66 57.59 66.49
C LEU A 265 21.63 57.32 67.65
N ALA A 266 22.81 56.77 67.38
CA ALA A 266 23.84 56.56 68.40
C ALA A 266 24.35 57.89 68.99
N GLN A 267 24.54 58.90 68.14
CA GLN A 267 24.89 60.26 68.57
C GLN A 267 23.79 60.90 69.42
N ALA A 268 22.51 60.73 69.03
CA ALA A 268 21.37 61.21 69.82
C ALA A 268 21.32 60.56 71.21
N LYS A 269 21.50 59.24 71.29
CA LYS A 269 21.59 58.51 72.58
C LYS A 269 22.80 58.91 73.42
N ALA A 270 23.94 59.20 72.80
CA ALA A 270 25.11 59.74 73.49
C ALA A 270 24.82 61.14 74.08
N ARG A 271 24.08 61.99 73.36
CA ARG A 271 23.63 63.30 73.87
C ARG A 271 22.62 63.16 75.01
N GLU A 272 21.69 62.22 74.90
CA GLU A 272 20.71 61.93 75.94
C GLU A 272 21.37 61.41 77.22
N THR A 273 22.30 60.48 77.11
CA THR A 273 23.07 59.96 78.26
C THR A 273 23.97 61.03 78.87
N ALA A 274 24.57 61.91 78.06
CA ALA A 274 25.30 63.08 78.56
C ALA A 274 24.37 64.07 79.29
N ALA A 275 23.16 64.31 78.78
CA ALA A 275 22.15 65.14 79.44
C ALA A 275 21.64 64.51 80.75
N ALA A 276 21.48 63.19 80.79
CA ALA A 276 21.12 62.45 82.00
C ALA A 276 22.23 62.51 83.06
N ARG A 277 23.51 62.37 82.67
CA ARG A 277 24.67 62.58 83.55
C ARG A 277 24.75 64.01 84.06
N ALA A 278 24.42 65.01 83.22
CA ALA A 278 24.34 66.40 83.64
C ALA A 278 23.21 66.64 84.65
N ARG A 279 22.05 65.98 84.49
CA ARG A 279 20.95 66.01 85.47
C ARG A 279 21.34 65.35 86.79
N MET A 280 22.01 64.20 86.76
CA MET A 280 22.54 63.52 87.96
C MET A 280 23.56 64.41 88.70
N ARG A 281 24.45 65.09 87.98
CA ARG A 281 25.39 66.07 88.57
C ARG A 281 24.66 67.27 89.17
N ALA A 282 23.63 67.79 88.49
CA ALA A 282 22.80 68.87 89.02
C ALA A 282 22.00 68.44 90.27
N GLU A 283 21.55 67.18 90.32
CA GLU A 283 20.88 66.61 91.49
C GLU A 283 21.85 66.37 92.66
N HIS A 284 23.06 65.87 92.39
CA HIS A 284 24.13 65.79 93.39
C HIS A 284 24.51 67.17 93.91
N ALA A 285 24.60 68.19 93.05
CA ALA A 285 24.83 69.57 93.45
C ALA A 285 23.67 70.14 94.28
N ARG A 286 22.42 69.74 94.00
CA ARG A 286 21.27 70.07 94.84
C ARG A 286 21.32 69.38 96.21
N LYS A 287 21.73 68.12 96.26
CA LYS A 287 21.91 67.38 97.53
C LYS A 287 23.08 67.93 98.34
N SER A 288 24.20 68.33 97.70
CA SER A 288 25.32 68.99 98.37
C SER A 288 24.97 70.41 98.82
N ALA A 289 24.15 71.13 98.05
CA ALA A 289 23.59 72.43 98.47
C ALA A 289 22.60 72.26 99.64
N ALA A 290 21.81 71.19 99.66
CA ALA A 290 20.92 70.86 100.77
C ALA A 290 21.69 70.45 102.04
N SER A 291 22.80 69.71 101.92
CA SER A 291 23.68 69.41 103.06
C SER A 291 24.48 70.64 103.53
N ALA A 292 24.83 71.55 102.62
CA ALA A 292 25.41 72.85 102.97
C ALA A 292 24.38 73.77 103.67
N LEU A 293 23.10 73.68 103.30
CA LEU A 293 21.99 74.35 103.99
C LEU A 293 21.72 73.75 105.39
N ALA A 294 21.85 72.43 105.55
CA ALA A 294 21.77 71.77 106.85
C ALA A 294 22.99 72.06 107.76
N ALA A 295 24.19 72.27 107.16
CA ALA A 295 25.37 72.76 107.87
C ALA A 295 25.25 74.27 108.21
N ALA A 296 24.57 75.05 107.37
CA ALA A 296 24.24 76.46 107.61
C ALA A 296 23.17 76.64 108.70
N GLU A 297 22.20 75.73 108.83
CA GLU A 297 21.22 75.75 109.94
C GLU A 297 21.84 75.47 111.31
N LYS A 298 22.95 74.71 111.38
CA LYS A 298 23.75 74.56 112.62
C LYS A 298 24.58 75.80 112.96
N SER A 299 24.85 76.68 112.00
CA SER A 299 25.54 77.98 112.23
C SER A 299 24.56 79.16 112.40
N LYS A 300 23.26 78.93 112.21
CA LYS A 300 22.15 79.90 112.34
C LYS A 300 21.70 80.18 113.79
N LYS A 301 22.33 79.57 114.80
CA LYS A 301 22.18 79.92 116.23
C LYS A 301 23.23 80.92 116.74
N LYS A 302 24.06 81.51 115.87
CA LYS A 302 25.13 82.46 116.27
C LYS A 302 25.24 83.75 115.44
N ALA A 303 24.24 84.16 114.65
CA ALA A 303 24.31 85.45 113.95
C ALA A 303 22.94 85.99 113.50
N ASP A 304 22.15 86.51 114.43
CA ASP A 304 20.88 87.21 114.17
C ASP A 304 21.06 88.72 113.84
N VAL A 305 22.20 89.16 113.29
CA VAL A 305 22.47 90.60 113.04
C VAL A 305 23.04 90.90 111.64
N ALA A 306 22.57 90.24 110.58
CA ALA A 306 22.87 90.69 109.20
C ALA A 306 21.64 90.61 108.27
N LYS A 307 20.49 91.04 108.81
CA LYS A 307 19.23 91.20 108.10
C LYS A 307 19.23 92.53 107.35
N ARG A 308 19.69 92.54 106.08
CA ARG A 308 19.30 93.53 105.04
C ARG A 308 19.76 93.25 103.59
N ASN A 309 20.49 92.17 103.29
CA ASN A 309 20.93 91.85 101.90
C ASN A 309 20.25 90.60 101.29
N GLY A 310 19.04 90.25 101.73
CA GLY A 310 18.35 89.00 101.35
C GLY A 310 17.48 89.06 100.08
N ASP A 311 17.03 90.24 99.68
CA ASP A 311 15.92 90.33 98.72
C ASP A 311 16.36 90.24 97.23
N ASP A 312 17.62 90.53 96.91
CA ASP A 312 18.15 90.41 95.53
C ASP A 312 18.62 88.99 95.17
N ARG A 313 19.03 88.19 96.16
CA ARG A 313 19.50 86.81 95.94
C ARG A 313 18.36 85.83 95.67
N ALA A 314 17.17 86.11 96.21
CA ALA A 314 15.96 85.33 95.93
C ALA A 314 15.48 85.48 94.47
N ARG A 315 15.63 86.68 93.88
CA ARG A 315 15.23 86.94 92.48
C ARG A 315 16.21 86.32 91.47
N GLN A 316 17.51 86.33 91.76
CA GLN A 316 18.52 85.73 90.88
C GLN A 316 18.45 84.19 90.85
N LEU A 317 18.06 83.54 91.95
CA LEU A 317 17.91 82.07 92.00
C LEU A 317 16.61 81.59 91.33
N ALA A 318 15.54 82.39 91.38
CA ALA A 318 14.30 82.11 90.64
C ALA A 318 14.51 82.22 89.11
N ALA A 319 15.20 83.27 88.64
CA ALA A 319 15.50 83.44 87.21
C ALA A 319 16.44 82.35 86.64
N LYS A 320 17.35 81.81 87.46
CA LYS A 320 18.26 80.72 87.07
C LYS A 320 17.58 79.35 87.06
N ALA A 321 16.55 79.15 87.87
CA ALA A 321 15.72 77.95 87.83
C ALA A 321 14.86 77.89 86.56
N ASP A 322 14.27 79.03 86.17
CA ASP A 322 13.45 79.11 84.95
C ASP A 322 14.27 78.98 83.65
N SER A 323 15.49 79.50 83.60
CA SER A 323 16.36 79.34 82.42
C SER A 323 16.84 77.89 82.24
N LEU A 324 17.12 77.17 83.34
CA LEU A 324 17.47 75.75 83.29
C LEU A 324 16.28 74.85 82.93
N ALA A 325 15.06 75.22 83.34
CA ALA A 325 13.85 74.52 82.95
C ALA A 325 13.55 74.67 81.44
N ARG A 326 13.70 75.89 80.89
CA ARG A 326 13.53 76.14 79.45
C ARG A 326 14.61 75.44 78.61
N ALA A 327 15.86 75.44 79.06
CA ALA A 327 16.94 74.70 78.39
C ALA A 327 16.72 73.17 78.42
N ALA A 328 16.12 72.63 79.49
CA ALA A 328 15.79 71.21 79.59
C ALA A 328 14.59 70.82 78.71
N GLN A 329 13.63 71.72 78.50
CA GLN A 329 12.52 71.52 77.55
C GLN A 329 12.99 71.62 76.09
N ALA A 330 13.84 72.59 75.75
CA ALA A 330 14.41 72.71 74.39
C ALA A 330 15.21 71.47 73.99
N ARG A 331 16.03 70.92 74.90
CA ARG A 331 16.79 69.67 74.64
C ARG A 331 15.92 68.42 74.55
N ARG A 332 14.74 68.41 75.19
CA ARG A 332 13.76 67.32 75.00
C ARG A 332 13.08 67.41 73.64
N ALA A 333 12.73 68.62 73.20
CA ALA A 333 12.16 68.83 71.87
C ALA A 333 13.14 68.42 70.75
N GLU A 334 14.42 68.82 70.83
CA GLU A 334 15.44 68.38 69.87
C GLU A 334 15.67 66.86 69.90
N ALA A 335 15.63 66.22 71.08
CA ALA A 335 15.78 64.77 71.20
C ALA A 335 14.59 64.00 70.60
N GLU A 336 13.37 64.51 70.77
CA GLU A 336 12.16 63.94 70.17
C GLU A 336 12.14 64.13 68.65
N GLU A 337 12.59 65.27 68.14
CA GLU A 337 12.72 65.52 66.71
C GLU A 337 13.73 64.55 66.07
N LEU A 338 14.93 64.41 66.66
CA LEU A 338 15.95 63.46 66.19
C LEU A 338 15.49 61.99 66.30
N ALA A 339 14.71 61.65 67.33
CA ALA A 339 14.13 60.31 67.47
C ALA A 339 13.07 60.03 66.40
N SER A 340 12.24 61.02 66.07
CA SER A 340 11.23 60.90 65.01
C SER A 340 11.86 60.77 63.62
N GLU A 341 12.94 61.49 63.35
CA GLU A 341 13.69 61.43 62.09
C GLU A 341 14.42 60.09 61.94
N ALA A 342 15.01 59.57 63.03
CA ALA A 342 15.65 58.25 63.04
C ALA A 342 14.65 57.11 62.82
N LEU A 343 13.43 57.21 63.37
CA LEU A 343 12.35 56.26 63.10
C LEU A 343 11.89 56.32 61.63
N GLY A 344 11.77 57.52 61.05
CA GLY A 344 11.47 57.71 59.62
C GLY A 344 12.51 57.05 58.71
N LYS A 345 13.80 57.26 58.99
CA LYS A 345 14.92 56.63 58.26
C LYS A 345 14.97 55.11 58.44
N ARG A 346 14.59 54.59 59.61
CA ARG A 346 14.51 53.14 59.86
C ARG A 346 13.34 52.49 59.10
N HIS A 347 12.19 53.15 59.03
CA HIS A 347 11.04 52.66 58.25
C HIS A 347 11.31 52.68 56.74
N SER A 348 12.01 53.70 56.20
CA SER A 348 12.39 53.73 54.79
C SER A 348 13.43 52.66 54.44
N ALA A 349 14.39 52.38 55.31
CA ALA A 349 15.36 51.28 55.13
C ALA A 349 14.68 49.89 55.17
N ILE A 350 13.70 49.68 56.05
CA ILE A 350 12.91 48.44 56.09
C ILE A 350 12.05 48.28 54.82
N ALA A 351 11.52 49.36 54.27
CA ALA A 351 10.78 49.31 53.00
C ALA A 351 11.70 48.99 51.81
N ALA A 352 12.89 49.60 51.76
CA ALA A 352 13.87 49.38 50.70
C ALA A 352 14.41 47.94 50.70
N THR A 353 14.67 47.36 51.88
CA THR A 353 15.12 45.97 52.02
C THR A 353 14.05 44.95 51.59
N LYS A 354 12.77 45.18 51.92
CA LYS A 354 11.66 44.33 51.44
C LYS A 354 11.47 44.41 49.92
N GLU A 355 11.58 45.61 49.34
CA GLU A 355 11.48 45.76 47.88
C GLU A 355 12.66 45.08 47.16
N ALA A 356 13.85 45.21 47.73
CA ALA A 356 15.03 44.50 47.29
C ALA A 356 14.84 42.97 47.32
N GLU A 357 14.30 42.41 48.40
CA GLU A 357 14.08 40.96 48.53
C GLU A 357 13.09 40.43 47.47
N VAL A 358 12.01 41.16 47.21
CA VAL A 358 11.04 40.81 46.15
C VAL A 358 11.70 40.83 44.76
N LYS A 359 12.57 41.80 44.48
CA LYS A 359 13.35 41.84 43.23
C LYS A 359 14.31 40.64 43.13
N ARG A 360 14.90 40.18 44.24
CA ARG A 360 15.78 39.00 44.28
C ARG A 360 15.03 37.72 43.94
N ARG A 361 13.88 37.49 44.58
CA ARG A 361 13.07 36.29 44.34
C ARG A 361 12.56 36.23 42.90
N ARG A 362 12.23 37.38 42.30
CA ARG A 362 11.87 37.45 40.86
C ARG A 362 13.05 37.12 39.95
N ALA A 363 14.22 37.69 40.24
CA ALA A 363 15.46 37.41 39.52
C ALA A 363 15.86 35.93 39.59
N GLU A 364 15.78 35.32 40.77
CA GLU A 364 16.07 33.89 40.98
C GLU A 364 15.04 33.00 40.25
N ALA A 365 13.76 33.36 40.27
CA ALA A 365 12.72 32.63 39.54
C ALA A 365 12.92 32.71 38.02
N GLU A 366 13.24 33.89 37.47
CA GLU A 366 13.53 34.07 36.05
C GLU A 366 14.79 33.31 35.60
N LEU A 367 15.83 33.30 36.44
CA LEU A 367 17.05 32.53 36.19
C LEU A 367 16.77 31.02 36.16
N SER A 368 15.99 30.50 37.11
CA SER A 368 15.63 29.08 37.16
C SER A 368 14.80 28.65 35.94
N ALA A 369 13.87 29.50 35.49
CA ALA A 369 13.07 29.25 34.28
C ALA A 369 13.93 29.28 33.01
N ALA A 370 14.92 30.17 32.93
CA ALA A 370 15.85 30.24 31.81
C ALA A 370 16.77 29.01 31.73
N VAL A 371 17.24 28.50 32.88
CA VAL A 371 18.07 27.29 32.95
C VAL A 371 17.29 26.05 32.47
N GLU A 372 16.03 25.89 32.90
CA GLU A 372 15.19 24.78 32.45
C GLU A 372 14.84 24.86 30.96
N GLN A 373 14.57 26.07 30.42
CA GLN A 373 14.42 26.25 28.98
C GLN A 373 15.71 25.92 28.21
N GLY A 374 16.88 26.24 28.76
CA GLY A 374 18.18 25.87 28.20
C GLY A 374 18.40 24.36 28.16
N ARG A 375 18.03 23.63 29.22
CA ARG A 375 18.10 22.16 29.29
C ARG A 375 17.17 21.50 28.27
N LEU A 376 15.92 21.95 28.16
CA LEU A 376 14.97 21.45 27.16
C LEU A 376 15.44 21.74 25.72
N ALA A 377 16.01 22.92 25.47
CA ALA A 377 16.56 23.26 24.16
C ALA A 377 17.77 22.40 23.78
N LYS A 378 18.63 22.05 24.75
CA LYS A 378 19.77 21.14 24.55
C LYS A 378 19.29 19.72 24.23
N ALA A 379 18.36 19.16 25.02
CA ALA A 379 17.79 17.84 24.78
C ALA A 379 17.11 17.71 23.39
N ARG A 380 16.45 18.79 22.92
CA ARG A 380 15.87 18.86 21.56
C ARG A 380 16.93 18.87 20.46
N ARG A 381 18.07 19.52 20.68
CA ARG A 381 19.19 19.48 19.71
C ARG A 381 19.80 18.09 19.63
N ASP A 382 20.04 17.46 20.78
CA ASP A 382 20.66 16.14 20.82
C ASP A 382 19.76 15.08 20.17
N THR A 383 18.44 15.16 20.37
CA THR A 383 17.46 14.28 19.71
C THR A 383 17.36 14.54 18.20
N ALA A 384 17.33 15.80 17.77
CA ALA A 384 17.33 16.16 16.35
C ALA A 384 18.63 15.75 15.64
N GLU A 385 19.78 15.83 16.32
CA GLU A 385 21.07 15.40 15.80
C GLU A 385 21.15 13.87 15.65
N LYS A 386 20.67 13.12 16.65
CA LYS A 386 20.55 11.65 16.56
C LYS A 386 19.65 11.22 15.40
N ALA A 387 18.51 11.89 15.21
CA ALA A 387 17.60 11.62 14.09
C ALA A 387 18.25 11.90 12.73
N ARG A 388 19.03 13.00 12.60
CA ARG A 388 19.79 13.30 11.38
C ARG A 388 20.85 12.24 11.07
N LYS A 389 21.65 11.85 12.07
CA LYS A 389 22.68 10.80 11.90
C LYS A 389 22.06 9.45 11.49
N LEU A 390 20.90 9.11 12.05
CA LEU A 390 20.17 7.89 11.66
C LEU A 390 19.66 7.97 10.21
N ALA A 391 19.08 9.09 9.80
CA ALA A 391 18.62 9.30 8.42
C ALA A 391 19.77 9.27 7.40
N GLU A 392 20.92 9.83 7.75
CA GLU A 392 22.12 9.84 6.90
C GLU A 392 22.74 8.43 6.75
N ARG A 393 22.75 7.63 7.83
CA ARG A 393 23.13 6.21 7.77
C ARG A 393 22.18 5.39 6.89
N ARG A 394 20.87 5.58 7.01
CA ARG A 394 19.88 4.91 6.15
C ARG A 394 20.04 5.31 4.68
N ARG A 395 20.29 6.59 4.39
CA ARG A 395 20.51 7.09 3.03
C ARG A 395 21.77 6.51 2.39
N SER A 396 22.89 6.53 3.12
CA SER A 396 24.17 5.97 2.65
C SER A 396 24.11 4.45 2.45
N ALA A 397 23.39 3.71 3.30
CA ALA A 397 23.11 2.29 3.11
C ALA A 397 22.30 2.06 1.81
N ALA A 398 21.21 2.80 1.61
CA ALA A 398 20.39 2.68 0.42
C ALA A 398 21.13 3.09 -0.87
N GLU A 399 22.05 4.06 -0.82
CA GLU A 399 22.91 4.44 -1.95
C GLU A 399 23.93 3.34 -2.30
N ARG A 400 24.52 2.67 -1.29
CA ARG A 400 25.41 1.52 -1.52
C ARG A 400 24.67 0.34 -2.14
N GLU A 401 23.46 0.03 -1.66
CA GLU A 401 22.62 -1.01 -2.26
C GLU A 401 22.24 -0.68 -3.70
N ALA A 402 21.83 0.57 -3.99
CA ALA A 402 21.51 1.01 -5.35
C ALA A 402 22.72 0.86 -6.30
N ARG A 403 23.91 1.30 -5.88
CA ARG A 403 25.15 1.11 -6.68
C ARG A 403 25.48 -0.37 -6.91
N SER A 404 25.26 -1.22 -5.90
CA SER A 404 25.47 -2.67 -6.04
C SER A 404 24.47 -3.30 -7.01
N ALA A 405 23.22 -2.85 -7.00
CA ALA A 405 22.18 -3.30 -7.92
C ALA A 405 22.48 -2.85 -9.36
N GLU A 406 22.96 -1.63 -9.57
CA GLU A 406 23.38 -1.13 -10.88
C GLU A 406 24.53 -1.96 -11.46
N LYS A 407 25.56 -2.28 -10.66
CA LYS A 407 26.66 -3.16 -11.07
C LYS A 407 26.15 -4.54 -11.51
N ARG A 408 25.26 -5.15 -10.73
CA ARG A 408 24.63 -6.45 -11.07
C ARG A 408 23.81 -6.37 -12.36
N VAL A 409 23.07 -5.27 -12.59
CA VAL A 409 22.32 -5.06 -13.84
C VAL A 409 23.26 -4.91 -15.04
N ALA A 410 24.39 -4.20 -14.89
CA ALA A 410 25.38 -4.07 -15.95
C ALA A 410 26.02 -5.43 -16.31
N GLU A 411 26.35 -6.24 -15.29
CA GLU A 411 26.89 -7.59 -15.47
C GLU A 411 25.87 -8.52 -16.16
N LEU A 412 24.60 -8.47 -15.76
CA LEU A 412 23.53 -9.22 -16.41
C LEU A 412 23.35 -8.80 -17.89
N LYS A 413 23.51 -7.52 -18.22
CA LYS A 413 23.46 -7.06 -19.62
C LYS A 413 24.60 -7.64 -20.45
N LYS A 414 25.83 -7.68 -19.89
CA LYS A 414 26.99 -8.30 -20.55
C LYS A 414 26.76 -9.80 -20.77
N ASN A 415 26.23 -10.51 -19.78
CA ASN A 415 25.89 -11.93 -19.91
C ASN A 415 24.81 -12.15 -20.99
N VAL A 416 23.79 -11.29 -21.07
CA VAL A 416 22.74 -11.40 -22.10
C VAL A 416 23.30 -11.17 -23.51
N SER A 417 24.21 -10.21 -23.72
CA SER A 417 24.81 -10.00 -25.05
C SER A 417 25.71 -11.17 -25.47
N GLU A 418 26.47 -11.74 -24.53
CA GLU A 418 27.29 -12.92 -24.78
C GLU A 418 26.43 -14.14 -25.15
N LEU A 419 25.36 -14.41 -24.38
CA LEU A 419 24.41 -15.48 -24.71
C LEU A 419 23.76 -15.29 -26.09
N LYS A 420 23.44 -14.04 -26.50
CA LYS A 420 22.93 -13.77 -27.85
C LYS A 420 23.93 -14.17 -28.94
N SER A 421 25.20 -13.81 -28.76
CA SER A 421 26.26 -14.18 -29.71
C SER A 421 26.43 -15.69 -29.83
N GLN A 422 26.32 -16.43 -28.72
CA GLN A 422 26.41 -17.89 -28.69
C GLN A 422 25.22 -18.54 -29.41
N VAL A 423 24.01 -18.00 -29.24
CA VAL A 423 22.82 -18.46 -29.98
C VAL A 423 22.97 -18.26 -31.49
N GLU A 424 23.52 -17.14 -31.94
CA GLU A 424 23.77 -16.91 -33.38
C GLU A 424 24.85 -17.84 -33.94
N ARG A 425 25.92 -18.12 -33.18
CA ARG A 425 26.93 -19.13 -33.57
C ARG A 425 26.29 -20.52 -33.73
N ALA A 426 25.44 -20.93 -32.78
CA ALA A 426 24.75 -22.21 -32.87
C ALA A 426 23.75 -22.28 -34.04
N LYS A 427 23.08 -21.18 -34.39
CA LYS A 427 22.24 -21.12 -35.59
C LYS A 427 23.04 -21.29 -36.89
N ARG A 428 24.22 -20.66 -36.99
CA ARG A 428 25.11 -20.81 -38.16
C ARG A 428 25.58 -22.25 -38.30
N LEU A 429 25.99 -22.88 -37.20
CA LEU A 429 26.34 -24.30 -37.17
C LEU A 429 25.16 -25.15 -37.69
N ARG A 430 23.97 -25.01 -37.12
CA ARG A 430 22.78 -25.78 -37.54
C ARG A 430 22.45 -25.61 -39.03
N ARG A 431 22.65 -24.43 -39.62
CA ARG A 431 22.48 -24.22 -41.08
C ARG A 431 23.51 -25.01 -41.89
N SER A 432 24.77 -25.01 -41.49
CA SER A 432 25.81 -25.79 -42.15
C SER A 432 25.58 -27.32 -42.02
N GLU A 433 24.99 -27.76 -40.91
CA GLU A 433 24.62 -29.18 -40.70
C GLU A 433 23.45 -29.61 -41.59
N LEU A 434 22.42 -28.77 -41.73
CA LEU A 434 21.31 -29.08 -42.63
C LEU A 434 21.81 -29.20 -44.08
N ALA A 435 22.73 -28.32 -44.50
CA ALA A 435 23.36 -28.41 -45.81
C ALA A 435 24.18 -29.71 -45.99
N SER A 436 24.91 -30.17 -44.96
CA SER A 436 25.65 -31.43 -45.05
C SER A 436 24.74 -32.66 -45.08
N ILE A 437 23.63 -32.65 -44.34
CA ILE A 437 22.61 -33.71 -44.38
C ILE A 437 21.93 -33.75 -45.76
N GLU A 438 21.59 -32.60 -46.34
CA GLU A 438 21.03 -32.54 -47.70
C GLU A 438 22.02 -33.06 -48.74
N LYS A 439 23.30 -32.70 -48.64
CA LYS A 439 24.37 -33.25 -49.49
C LYS A 439 24.46 -34.78 -49.36
N ALA A 440 24.37 -35.29 -48.13
CA ALA A 440 24.40 -36.72 -47.86
C ALA A 440 23.19 -37.46 -48.47
N GLN A 441 22.00 -36.88 -48.37
CA GLN A 441 20.79 -37.45 -48.97
C GLN A 441 20.85 -37.48 -50.50
N ARG A 442 21.42 -36.45 -51.13
CA ARG A 442 21.65 -36.43 -52.59
C ARG A 442 22.62 -37.54 -53.00
N ALA A 443 23.77 -37.64 -52.34
CA ALA A 443 24.76 -38.68 -52.59
C ALA A 443 24.18 -40.09 -52.41
N ARG A 444 23.31 -40.30 -51.40
CA ARG A 444 22.61 -41.57 -51.20
C ARG A 444 21.70 -41.93 -52.36
N LYS A 445 20.90 -40.98 -52.85
CA LYS A 445 20.02 -41.19 -54.01
C LYS A 445 20.82 -41.50 -55.27
N GLU A 446 21.94 -40.80 -55.48
CA GLU A 446 22.85 -41.06 -56.60
C GLU A 446 23.44 -42.47 -56.50
N ALA A 447 23.92 -42.89 -55.33
CA ALA A 447 24.43 -44.24 -55.12
C ALA A 447 23.36 -45.32 -55.30
N GLU A 448 22.12 -45.11 -54.84
CA GLU A 448 20.99 -46.01 -55.09
C GLU A 448 20.69 -46.13 -56.59
N SER A 449 20.74 -45.01 -57.33
CA SER A 449 20.58 -45.04 -58.79
C SER A 449 21.69 -45.82 -59.50
N ARG A 450 22.96 -45.65 -59.08
CA ARG A 450 24.12 -46.39 -59.60
C ARG A 450 24.05 -47.87 -59.26
N GLN A 451 23.54 -48.22 -58.07
CA GLN A 451 23.31 -49.61 -57.70
C GLN A 451 22.27 -50.26 -58.60
N GLN A 452 21.21 -49.53 -58.96
CA GLN A 452 20.17 -50.04 -59.85
C GLN A 452 20.64 -50.17 -61.30
N THR A 453 21.47 -49.26 -61.80
CA THR A 453 22.10 -49.42 -63.13
C THR A 453 23.04 -50.62 -63.17
N ALA A 454 23.84 -50.85 -62.13
CA ALA A 454 24.69 -52.03 -62.00
C ALA A 454 23.88 -53.33 -61.97
N ALA A 455 22.78 -53.38 -61.22
CA ALA A 455 21.88 -54.54 -61.18
C ALA A 455 21.26 -54.84 -62.55
N ASN A 456 20.81 -53.80 -63.26
CA ASN A 456 20.27 -53.94 -64.61
C ASN A 456 21.34 -54.42 -65.61
N ALA A 457 22.59 -53.96 -65.49
CA ALA A 457 23.70 -54.45 -66.31
C ALA A 457 24.01 -55.93 -66.05
N ALA A 458 24.05 -56.35 -64.79
CA ALA A 458 24.22 -57.74 -64.41
C ALA A 458 23.11 -58.65 -64.98
N ALA A 459 21.84 -58.22 -64.88
CA ALA A 459 20.72 -58.97 -65.45
C ALA A 459 20.83 -59.12 -66.99
N LYS A 460 21.31 -58.09 -67.70
CA LYS A 460 21.56 -58.15 -69.15
C LYS A 460 22.69 -59.12 -69.52
N VAL A 461 23.74 -59.21 -68.70
CA VAL A 461 24.82 -60.20 -68.86
C VAL A 461 24.26 -61.61 -68.69
N GLU A 462 23.44 -61.84 -67.68
CA GLU A 462 22.81 -63.15 -67.44
C GLU A 462 21.89 -63.57 -68.59
N ALA A 463 21.10 -62.63 -69.13
CA ALA A 463 20.27 -62.87 -70.32
C ALA A 463 21.12 -63.26 -71.55
N SER A 464 22.26 -62.58 -71.77
CA SER A 464 23.19 -62.95 -72.85
C SER A 464 23.81 -64.33 -72.66
N LEU A 465 24.15 -64.72 -71.42
CA LEU A 465 24.63 -66.07 -71.13
C LEU A 465 23.58 -67.14 -71.47
N ARG A 466 22.31 -66.88 -71.17
CA ARG A 466 21.20 -67.79 -71.56
C ARG A 466 21.07 -67.89 -73.08
N ALA A 467 21.19 -66.77 -73.79
CA ALA A 467 21.15 -66.75 -75.26
C ALA A 467 22.33 -67.52 -75.89
N ILE A 468 23.55 -67.37 -75.35
CA ILE A 468 24.72 -68.14 -75.78
C ILE A 468 24.49 -69.64 -75.56
N ARG A 469 24.04 -70.06 -74.37
CA ARG A 469 23.73 -71.48 -74.10
C ARG A 469 22.69 -72.04 -75.08
N ALA A 470 21.68 -71.26 -75.44
CA ALA A 470 20.69 -71.66 -76.45
C ALA A 470 21.30 -71.76 -77.86
N ALA A 471 22.17 -70.81 -78.25
CA ALA A 471 22.88 -70.83 -79.52
C ALA A 471 23.87 -72.01 -79.62
N GLU A 472 24.57 -72.35 -78.53
CA GLU A 472 25.46 -73.52 -78.45
C GLU A 472 24.69 -74.83 -78.65
N ARG A 473 23.51 -74.96 -78.03
CA ARG A 473 22.61 -76.10 -78.25
C ARG A 473 22.20 -76.21 -79.72
N LYS A 474 21.76 -75.11 -80.35
CA LYS A 474 21.41 -75.09 -81.78
C LYS A 474 22.59 -75.46 -82.68
N ALA A 475 23.79 -74.92 -82.40
CA ALA A 475 25.00 -75.23 -83.15
C ALA A 475 25.41 -76.71 -83.01
N ARG A 476 25.26 -77.29 -81.82
CA ARG A 476 25.51 -78.73 -81.57
C ARG A 476 24.53 -79.61 -82.35
N VAL A 477 23.24 -79.28 -82.33
CA VAL A 477 22.21 -80.01 -83.10
C VAL A 477 22.50 -79.91 -84.60
N ALA A 478 22.86 -78.72 -85.11
CA ALA A 478 23.22 -78.52 -86.50
C ALA A 478 24.43 -79.36 -86.93
N ARG A 479 25.49 -79.44 -86.08
CA ARG A 479 26.66 -80.30 -86.31
C ARG A 479 26.27 -81.78 -86.37
N GLN A 480 25.50 -82.25 -85.40
CA GLN A 480 25.04 -83.65 -85.38
C GLN A 480 24.19 -83.99 -86.62
N ALA A 481 23.40 -83.04 -87.12
CA ALA A 481 22.63 -83.21 -88.35
C ALA A 481 23.53 -83.26 -89.60
N THR A 482 24.55 -82.38 -89.71
CA THR A 482 25.53 -82.46 -90.81
C THR A 482 26.31 -83.76 -90.79
N ASP A 483 26.76 -84.23 -89.61
CA ASP A 483 27.51 -85.47 -89.46
C ASP A 483 26.66 -86.69 -89.87
N ARG A 484 25.39 -86.73 -89.47
CA ARG A 484 24.43 -87.79 -89.87
C ARG A 484 24.14 -87.76 -91.37
N ALA A 485 23.94 -86.58 -91.96
CA ALA A 485 23.72 -86.44 -93.40
C ALA A 485 24.96 -86.85 -94.21
N ALA A 486 26.16 -86.51 -93.74
CA ALA A 486 27.42 -86.94 -94.33
C ALA A 486 27.60 -88.46 -94.27
N ALA A 487 27.28 -89.09 -93.14
CA ALA A 487 27.29 -90.54 -93.00
C ALA A 487 26.28 -91.21 -93.95
N ARG A 488 25.06 -90.68 -94.08
CA ARG A 488 24.05 -91.17 -95.04
C ARG A 488 24.52 -91.07 -96.49
N LEU A 489 25.10 -89.92 -96.88
CA LEU A 489 25.65 -89.72 -98.22
C LEU A 489 26.81 -90.69 -98.50
N ALA A 490 27.71 -90.90 -97.54
CA ALA A 490 28.82 -91.83 -97.66
C ALA A 490 28.36 -93.30 -97.79
N ALA A 491 27.37 -93.72 -97.00
CA ALA A 491 26.76 -95.04 -97.11
C ALA A 491 26.07 -95.25 -98.47
N GLN A 492 25.36 -94.23 -98.95
CA GLN A 492 24.62 -94.31 -100.21
C GLN A 492 25.53 -94.35 -101.45
N ARG A 493 26.70 -93.70 -101.39
CA ARG A 493 27.75 -93.79 -102.43
C ARG A 493 28.36 -95.19 -102.56
N ARG A 494 28.29 -96.03 -101.52
CA ARG A 494 28.83 -97.41 -101.54
C ARG A 494 27.87 -98.44 -102.13
N GLY A 495 26.57 -98.12 -102.30
CA GLY A 495 25.54 -99.14 -102.53
C GLY A 495 24.66 -99.02 -103.78
N SER A 496 24.74 -98.00 -104.65
CA SER A 496 23.79 -97.92 -105.79
C SER A 496 24.18 -96.96 -106.93
N ALA A 497 23.70 -97.26 -108.14
CA ALA A 497 23.76 -96.43 -109.36
C ALA A 497 22.73 -95.27 -109.40
N ASN A 498 22.15 -94.87 -108.25
CA ASN A 498 21.00 -93.95 -108.22
C ASN A 498 21.41 -92.48 -108.05
N LYS A 499 21.89 -91.88 -109.16
CA LYS A 499 22.48 -90.53 -109.26
C LYS A 499 21.59 -89.41 -108.66
N ALA A 500 20.28 -89.53 -108.78
CA ALA A 500 19.31 -88.54 -108.27
C ALA A 500 19.30 -88.45 -106.73
N ARG A 501 19.43 -89.59 -106.04
CA ARG A 501 19.41 -89.62 -104.56
C ARG A 501 20.71 -89.09 -103.96
N ILE A 502 21.84 -89.30 -104.65
CA ILE A 502 23.13 -88.69 -104.31
C ILE A 502 23.08 -87.17 -104.49
N SER A 503 22.45 -86.67 -105.55
CA SER A 503 22.22 -85.23 -105.77
C SER A 503 21.39 -84.59 -104.65
N ALA A 504 20.24 -85.19 -104.31
CA ALA A 504 19.37 -84.70 -103.24
C ALA A 504 20.07 -84.65 -101.87
N LEU A 505 20.79 -85.72 -101.50
CA LEU A 505 21.59 -85.74 -100.27
C LEU A 505 22.74 -84.73 -100.28
N SER A 506 23.36 -84.47 -101.43
CA SER A 506 24.38 -83.42 -101.59
C SER A 506 23.79 -82.02 -101.34
N GLN A 507 22.60 -81.76 -101.90
CA GLN A 507 21.88 -80.50 -101.67
C GLN A 507 21.49 -80.35 -100.19
N GLU A 508 20.96 -81.40 -99.56
CA GLU A 508 20.63 -81.43 -98.12
C GLU A 508 21.86 -81.14 -97.26
N LEU A 509 22.99 -81.79 -97.56
CA LEU A 509 24.26 -81.59 -96.85
C LEU A 509 24.79 -80.15 -97.05
N SER A 510 24.63 -79.57 -98.23
CA SER A 510 24.98 -78.17 -98.49
C SER A 510 24.11 -77.19 -97.68
N ALA A 511 22.80 -77.47 -97.56
CA ALA A 511 21.88 -76.68 -96.76
C ALA A 511 22.20 -76.77 -95.26
N LEU A 512 22.50 -77.98 -94.78
CA LEU A 512 22.92 -78.21 -93.39
C LEU A 512 24.27 -77.55 -93.08
N ARG A 513 25.25 -77.57 -93.99
CA ARG A 513 26.51 -76.82 -93.85
C ARG A 513 26.29 -75.32 -93.76
N LYS A 514 25.40 -74.76 -94.60
CA LYS A 514 24.99 -73.33 -94.53
C LYS A 514 24.30 -73.02 -93.19
N ALA A 515 23.45 -73.91 -92.70
CA ALA A 515 22.81 -73.77 -91.39
C ALA A 515 23.83 -73.82 -90.24
N GLN A 516 24.81 -74.72 -90.30
CA GLN A 516 25.91 -74.81 -89.35
C GLN A 516 26.76 -73.53 -89.33
N THR A 517 27.11 -72.96 -90.49
CA THR A 517 27.86 -71.69 -90.55
C THR A 517 27.06 -70.53 -90.00
N ARG A 518 25.76 -70.44 -90.32
CA ARG A 518 24.85 -69.42 -89.73
C ARG A 518 24.79 -69.55 -88.20
N ALA A 519 24.68 -70.76 -87.67
CA ALA A 519 24.68 -71.01 -86.23
C ALA A 519 26.02 -70.65 -85.57
N GLN A 520 27.16 -70.94 -86.20
CA GLN A 520 28.48 -70.55 -85.70
C GLN A 520 28.69 -69.02 -85.73
N LYS A 521 28.26 -68.34 -86.79
CA LYS A 521 28.30 -66.86 -86.87
C LYS A 521 27.43 -66.22 -85.79
N ALA A 522 26.23 -66.74 -85.55
CA ALA A 522 25.35 -66.28 -84.48
C ALA A 522 25.96 -66.52 -83.09
N LEU A 523 26.63 -67.65 -82.87
CA LEU A 523 27.36 -67.90 -81.62
C LEU A 523 28.49 -66.90 -81.41
N ALA A 524 29.27 -66.61 -82.46
CA ALA A 524 30.36 -65.65 -82.40
C ALA A 524 29.87 -64.22 -82.14
N SER A 525 28.77 -63.78 -82.76
CA SER A 525 28.18 -62.46 -82.49
C SER A 525 27.69 -62.34 -81.06
N HIS A 526 26.99 -63.36 -80.53
CA HIS A 526 26.54 -63.38 -79.15
C HIS A 526 27.70 -63.38 -78.14
N LYS A 527 28.82 -64.07 -78.44
CA LYS A 527 30.03 -64.03 -77.59
C LYS A 527 30.64 -62.63 -77.53
N ARG A 528 30.78 -61.95 -78.67
CA ARG A 528 31.27 -60.55 -78.71
C ARG A 528 30.32 -59.59 -77.98
N GLU A 529 29.02 -59.80 -78.11
CA GLU A 529 28.01 -59.01 -77.38
C GLU A 529 28.07 -59.23 -75.87
N LEU A 530 28.26 -60.47 -75.41
CA LEU A 530 28.46 -60.80 -74.00
C LEU A 530 29.72 -60.10 -73.45
N GLU A 531 30.82 -60.10 -74.19
CA GLU A 531 32.07 -59.48 -73.76
C GLU A 531 31.92 -57.96 -73.58
N ARG A 532 31.27 -57.29 -74.54
CA ARG A 532 30.89 -55.87 -74.40
C ARG A 532 30.02 -55.64 -73.17
N ARG A 533 29.01 -56.48 -72.94
CA ARG A 533 28.11 -56.38 -71.78
C ARG A 533 28.83 -56.65 -70.46
N ARG A 534 29.81 -57.57 -70.43
CA ARG A 534 30.66 -57.83 -69.26
C ARG A 534 31.50 -56.61 -68.93
N GLN A 535 32.12 -55.97 -69.92
CA GLN A 535 32.87 -54.72 -69.70
C GLN A 535 31.96 -53.62 -69.12
N THR A 536 30.74 -53.46 -69.63
CA THR A 536 29.78 -52.49 -69.08
C THR A 536 29.35 -52.84 -67.66
N ALA A 537 29.14 -54.14 -67.36
CA ALA A 537 28.80 -54.59 -66.01
C ALA A 537 29.95 -54.37 -65.03
N THR A 538 31.20 -54.66 -65.42
CA THR A 538 32.39 -54.40 -64.58
C THR A 538 32.57 -52.90 -64.32
N GLN A 539 32.35 -52.05 -65.32
CA GLN A 539 32.39 -50.59 -65.14
C GLN A 539 31.29 -50.13 -64.18
N ALA A 540 30.05 -50.59 -64.36
CA ALA A 540 28.95 -50.27 -63.45
C ALA A 540 29.19 -50.78 -62.03
N GLN A 541 29.86 -51.93 -61.86
CA GLN A 541 30.28 -52.45 -60.56
C GLN A 541 31.29 -51.53 -59.88
N ARG A 542 32.33 -51.07 -60.59
CA ARG A 542 33.31 -50.11 -60.04
C ARG A 542 32.66 -48.78 -59.65
N GLU A 543 31.73 -48.27 -60.47
CA GLU A 543 30.97 -47.06 -60.16
C GLU A 543 30.11 -47.22 -58.91
N ARG A 544 29.51 -48.40 -58.71
CA ARG A 544 28.79 -48.75 -57.48
C ARG A 544 29.72 -48.77 -56.28
N ASP A 545 30.87 -49.43 -56.37
CA ASP A 545 31.80 -49.57 -55.24
C ASP A 545 32.37 -48.19 -54.83
N ASN A 546 32.69 -47.34 -55.80
CA ASN A 546 33.09 -45.95 -55.55
C ASN A 546 31.97 -45.16 -54.87
N ALA A 547 30.73 -45.29 -55.33
CA ALA A 547 29.58 -44.61 -54.72
C ALA A 547 29.33 -45.08 -53.28
N LEU A 548 29.55 -46.36 -52.98
CA LEU A 548 29.45 -46.91 -51.63
C LEU A 548 30.56 -46.37 -50.71
N ALA A 549 31.80 -46.23 -51.23
CA ALA A 549 32.90 -45.62 -50.49
C ALA A 549 32.67 -44.12 -50.21
N GLU A 550 32.11 -43.38 -51.17
CA GLU A 550 31.68 -41.98 -50.98
C GLU A 550 30.59 -41.89 -49.90
N LEU A 551 29.58 -42.78 -49.95
CA LEU A 551 28.53 -42.87 -48.94
C LEU A 551 29.08 -43.14 -47.54
N ALA A 552 30.03 -44.06 -47.41
CA ALA A 552 30.67 -44.37 -46.13
C ALA A 552 31.42 -43.15 -45.56
N THR A 553 32.12 -42.40 -46.41
CA THR A 553 32.83 -41.17 -46.03
C THR A 553 31.86 -40.09 -45.57
N ILE A 554 30.76 -39.91 -46.30
CA ILE A 554 29.69 -38.97 -45.94
C ILE A 554 29.03 -39.36 -44.62
N ASN A 555 28.76 -40.65 -44.38
CA ASN A 555 28.18 -41.12 -43.13
C ASN A 555 29.08 -40.82 -41.92
N ARG A 556 30.40 -41.02 -42.04
CA ARG A 556 31.36 -40.61 -40.98
C ARG A 556 31.33 -39.10 -40.73
N GLN A 557 31.20 -38.29 -41.79
CA GLN A 557 31.06 -36.83 -41.65
C GLN A 557 29.76 -36.46 -40.93
N VAL A 558 28.65 -37.11 -41.26
CA VAL A 558 27.35 -36.92 -40.60
C VAL A 558 27.41 -37.32 -39.13
N GLU A 559 28.06 -38.44 -38.80
CA GLU A 559 28.26 -38.86 -37.41
C GLU A 559 29.09 -37.85 -36.62
N THR A 560 30.20 -37.38 -37.19
CA THR A 560 31.07 -36.37 -36.57
C THR A 560 30.30 -35.07 -36.31
N VAL A 561 29.49 -34.63 -37.29
CA VAL A 561 28.62 -33.47 -37.16
C VAL A 561 27.54 -33.70 -36.10
N SER A 562 26.93 -34.89 -36.04
CA SER A 562 25.92 -35.22 -35.04
C SER A 562 26.47 -35.24 -33.61
N GLY A 563 27.73 -35.67 -33.43
CA GLY A 563 28.45 -35.57 -32.16
C GLY A 563 28.65 -34.13 -31.71
N LYS A 564 29.09 -33.25 -32.64
CA LYS A 564 29.19 -31.80 -32.40
C LYS A 564 27.82 -31.16 -32.10
N ARG A 565 26.76 -31.61 -32.75
CA ARG A 565 25.39 -31.16 -32.46
C ARG A 565 24.96 -31.51 -31.04
N ARG A 566 25.23 -32.73 -30.56
CA ARG A 566 24.88 -33.12 -29.18
C ARG A 566 25.64 -32.29 -28.15
N SER A 567 26.90 -31.95 -28.39
CA SER A 567 27.68 -31.09 -27.49
C SER A 567 27.20 -29.63 -27.51
N GLU A 568 26.85 -29.10 -28.69
CA GLU A 568 26.26 -27.76 -28.83
C GLU A 568 24.82 -27.67 -28.28
N GLU A 569 23.99 -28.72 -28.41
CA GLU A 569 22.67 -28.79 -27.77
C GLU A 569 22.80 -28.78 -26.24
N ARG A 570 23.78 -29.50 -25.68
CA ARG A 570 24.10 -29.41 -24.23
C ARG A 570 24.58 -28.00 -23.83
N ARG A 571 25.40 -27.35 -24.65
CA ARG A 571 25.82 -25.95 -24.44
C ARG A 571 24.63 -24.99 -24.48
N LEU A 572 23.76 -25.10 -25.48
CA LEU A 572 22.54 -24.30 -25.61
C LEU A 572 21.58 -24.52 -24.43
N ALA A 573 21.44 -25.76 -23.96
CA ALA A 573 20.65 -26.06 -22.76
C ALA A 573 21.26 -25.40 -21.51
N SER A 574 22.58 -25.43 -21.37
CA SER A 574 23.30 -24.72 -20.28
C SER A 574 23.12 -23.20 -20.37
N ILE A 575 23.23 -22.62 -21.57
CA ILE A 575 22.97 -21.20 -21.87
C ILE A 575 21.53 -20.83 -21.49
N ALA A 576 20.55 -21.65 -21.86
CA ALA A 576 19.14 -21.44 -21.51
C ALA A 576 18.90 -21.50 -20.00
N ALA A 577 19.53 -22.45 -19.30
CA ALA A 577 19.48 -22.53 -17.84
C ALA A 577 20.10 -21.29 -17.18
N ARG A 578 21.28 -20.84 -17.64
CA ARG A 578 21.93 -19.61 -17.17
C ARG A 578 21.07 -18.37 -17.40
N ARG A 579 20.39 -18.27 -18.55
CA ARG A 579 19.45 -17.17 -18.83
C ARG A 579 18.27 -17.16 -17.87
N LYS A 580 17.71 -18.34 -17.56
CA LYS A 580 16.59 -18.46 -16.61
C LYS A 580 17.02 -18.09 -15.19
N ALA A 581 18.23 -18.50 -14.76
CA ALA A 581 18.81 -18.08 -13.50
C ALA A 581 19.02 -16.56 -13.44
N ALA A 582 19.62 -15.97 -14.48
CA ALA A 582 19.81 -14.53 -14.61
C ALA A 582 18.49 -13.74 -14.56
N GLU A 583 17.40 -14.28 -15.14
CA GLU A 583 16.07 -13.65 -15.07
C GLU A 583 15.50 -13.68 -13.64
N ILE A 584 15.69 -14.78 -12.91
CA ILE A 584 15.30 -14.90 -11.50
C ILE A 584 16.07 -13.87 -10.66
N ASP A 585 17.37 -13.75 -10.86
CA ASP A 585 18.21 -12.79 -10.13
C ASP A 585 17.84 -11.35 -10.48
N TYR A 586 17.53 -11.06 -11.74
CA TYR A 586 17.01 -9.75 -12.15
C TYR A 586 15.69 -9.41 -11.43
N ARG A 587 14.75 -10.36 -11.31
CA ARG A 587 13.50 -10.15 -10.57
C ARG A 587 13.76 -9.91 -9.08
N LYS A 588 14.70 -10.65 -8.46
CA LYS A 588 15.09 -10.44 -7.06
C LYS A 588 15.68 -9.05 -6.84
N ILE A 589 16.60 -8.61 -7.72
CA ILE A 589 17.21 -7.28 -7.66
C ILE A 589 16.14 -6.19 -7.83
N LYS A 590 15.22 -6.36 -8.79
CA LYS A 590 14.11 -5.42 -8.99
C LYS A 590 13.20 -5.34 -7.76
N ALA A 591 12.88 -6.47 -7.14
CA ALA A 591 12.09 -6.50 -5.91
C ALA A 591 12.83 -5.84 -4.73
N ALA A 592 14.14 -6.08 -4.58
CA ALA A 592 14.97 -5.42 -3.56
C ALA A 592 15.02 -3.90 -3.76
N SER A 593 15.19 -3.44 -5.00
CA SER A 593 15.12 -2.02 -5.35
C SER A 593 13.77 -1.40 -5.02
N ALA A 594 12.66 -2.09 -5.28
CA ALA A 594 11.33 -1.61 -4.93
C ALA A 594 11.12 -1.52 -3.41
N ARG A 595 11.62 -2.51 -2.64
CA ARG A 595 11.60 -2.47 -1.17
C ARG A 595 12.41 -1.28 -0.63
N ALA A 596 13.63 -1.07 -1.14
CA ALA A 596 14.46 0.06 -0.76
C ALA A 596 13.80 1.43 -1.09
N GLN A 597 13.03 1.51 -2.18
CA GLN A 597 12.24 2.70 -2.49
C GLN A 597 11.06 2.89 -1.53
N ALA A 598 10.35 1.82 -1.18
CA ALA A 598 9.27 1.87 -0.20
C ALA A 598 9.79 2.31 1.19
N GLU A 599 10.91 1.75 1.64
CA GLU A 599 11.55 2.15 2.90
C GLU A 599 11.98 3.62 2.90
N ARG A 600 12.42 4.16 1.76
CA ARG A 600 12.72 5.60 1.63
C ARG A 600 11.46 6.45 1.78
N LEU A 601 10.36 6.07 1.14
CA LEU A 601 9.09 6.79 1.25
C LEU A 601 8.53 6.74 2.66
N ASP A 602 8.65 5.60 3.34
CA ASP A 602 8.20 5.46 4.74
C ASP A 602 9.08 6.27 5.69
N ALA A 603 10.41 6.28 5.49
CA ALA A 603 11.30 7.15 6.24
C ALA A 603 11.02 8.65 6.01
N GLU A 604 10.59 9.03 4.81
CA GLU A 604 10.19 10.41 4.50
C GLU A 604 8.87 10.78 5.20
N LYS A 605 7.88 9.89 5.20
CA LYS A 605 6.64 10.06 6.00
C LYS A 605 6.91 10.17 7.49
N GLU A 606 7.82 9.37 8.04
CA GLU A 606 8.22 9.49 9.45
C GLU A 606 8.87 10.86 9.74
N LEU A 607 9.64 11.38 8.80
CA LEU A 607 10.30 12.68 8.93
C LEU A 607 9.30 13.83 8.87
N ASP A 608 8.26 13.73 8.03
CA ASP A 608 7.16 14.70 7.99
C ASP A 608 6.23 14.59 9.21
N ALA A 609 5.99 13.38 9.71
CA ALA A 609 5.31 13.17 10.99
C ALA A 609 6.11 13.78 12.17
N ALA A 610 7.43 13.69 12.14
CA ALA A 610 8.28 14.35 13.12
C ALA A 610 8.21 15.89 13.00
N ARG A 611 8.20 16.43 11.76
CA ARG A 611 8.06 17.87 11.51
C ARG A 611 6.74 18.43 12.02
N THR A 612 5.64 17.75 11.73
CA THR A 612 4.29 18.15 12.21
C THR A 612 4.21 18.09 13.73
N LYS A 613 4.78 17.07 14.38
CA LYS A 613 4.90 17.02 15.84
C LYS A 613 5.72 18.19 16.40
N THR A 614 6.85 18.53 15.78
CA THR A 614 7.63 19.70 16.21
C THR A 614 6.88 21.01 16.02
N ALA A 615 6.16 21.19 14.91
CA ALA A 615 5.33 22.36 14.67
C ALA A 615 4.22 22.49 15.74
N ALA A 616 3.53 21.39 16.06
CA ALA A 616 2.50 21.37 17.10
C ALA A 616 3.06 21.72 18.49
N ILE A 617 4.28 21.28 18.82
CA ILE A 617 4.96 21.66 20.06
C ILE A 617 5.31 23.16 20.06
N GLU A 618 5.74 23.71 18.93
CA GLU A 618 6.00 25.15 18.79
C GLU A 618 4.73 25.99 18.95
N THR A 619 3.60 25.55 18.38
CA THR A 619 2.30 26.20 18.58
C THR A 619 1.88 26.16 20.04
N LYS A 620 2.00 25.00 20.71
CA LYS A 620 1.70 24.86 22.15
C LYS A 620 2.58 25.78 23.01
N LEU A 621 3.85 25.91 22.67
CA LEU A 621 4.78 26.81 23.35
C LEU A 621 4.38 28.27 23.16
N ALA A 622 4.01 28.67 21.94
CA ALA A 622 3.54 30.02 21.64
C ALA A 622 2.26 30.36 22.43
N THR A 623 1.29 29.44 22.50
CA THR A 623 0.09 29.61 23.32
C THR A 623 0.41 29.70 24.81
N ALA A 624 1.34 28.90 25.32
CA ALA A 624 1.77 28.97 26.73
C ALA A 624 2.47 30.31 27.04
N GLN A 625 3.30 30.81 26.13
CA GLN A 625 3.93 32.14 26.24
C GLN A 625 2.91 33.26 26.22
N ALA A 626 1.89 33.19 25.34
CA ALA A 626 0.79 34.15 25.31
C ALA A 626 -0.04 34.13 26.60
N HIS A 627 -0.32 32.94 27.14
CA HIS A 627 -1.01 32.78 28.42
C HIS A 627 -0.20 33.38 29.58
N TYR A 628 1.11 33.14 29.62
CA TYR A 628 2.00 33.74 30.60
C TYR A 628 2.02 35.27 30.50
N ALA A 629 2.08 35.83 29.28
CA ALA A 629 2.00 37.27 29.07
C ALA A 629 0.70 37.87 29.64
N ARG A 630 -0.47 37.25 29.39
CA ARG A 630 -1.75 37.69 29.95
C ARG A 630 -1.79 37.63 31.48
N ILE A 631 -1.22 36.58 32.09
CA ILE A 631 -1.09 36.49 33.55
C ILE A 631 -0.22 37.63 34.08
N THR A 632 0.92 37.93 33.44
CA THR A 632 1.78 39.03 33.90
C THR A 632 1.11 40.39 33.75
N GLU A 633 0.34 40.61 32.70
CA GLU A 633 -0.37 41.87 32.47
C GLU A 633 -1.55 42.05 33.46
N SER A 634 -2.34 41.01 33.70
CA SER A 634 -3.40 41.02 34.74
C SER A 634 -2.81 41.20 36.15
N SER A 635 -1.66 40.59 36.43
CA SER A 635 -0.91 40.81 37.68
C SER A 635 -0.41 42.25 37.81
N LYS A 636 0.07 42.88 36.72
CA LYS A 636 0.42 44.31 36.72
C LYS A 636 -0.79 45.20 36.97
N LYS A 637 -1.93 44.93 36.33
CA LYS A 637 -3.19 45.68 36.51
C LYS A 637 -3.72 45.54 37.95
N SER A 638 -3.72 44.33 38.51
CA SER A 638 -4.14 44.11 39.90
C SER A 638 -3.20 44.78 40.91
N LEU A 639 -1.89 44.78 40.67
CA LEU A 639 -0.91 45.49 41.48
C LEU A 639 -1.13 47.01 41.42
N ALA A 640 -1.39 47.56 40.23
CA ALA A 640 -1.69 48.98 40.06
C ALA A 640 -2.99 49.37 40.78
N ALA A 641 -4.05 48.55 40.67
CA ALA A 641 -5.29 48.74 41.39
C ALA A 641 -5.11 48.66 42.91
N ALA A 642 -4.29 47.72 43.41
CA ALA A 642 -3.96 47.62 44.83
C ALA A 642 -3.18 48.85 45.32
N LYS A 643 -2.22 49.36 44.54
CA LYS A 643 -1.51 50.60 44.83
C LYS A 643 -2.45 51.81 44.87
N ALA A 644 -3.38 51.91 43.94
CA ALA A 644 -4.39 52.97 43.91
C ALA A 644 -5.31 52.92 45.14
N LYS A 645 -5.77 51.72 45.53
CA LYS A 645 -6.55 51.53 46.76
C LYS A 645 -5.77 51.93 48.02
N LEU A 646 -4.50 51.55 48.10
CA LEU A 646 -3.62 51.94 49.21
C LEU A 646 -3.41 53.46 49.27
N ALA A 647 -3.23 54.11 48.12
CA ALA A 647 -3.12 55.57 48.05
C ALA A 647 -4.42 56.26 48.47
N ALA A 648 -5.58 55.77 48.03
CA ALA A 648 -6.89 56.28 48.44
C ALA A 648 -7.13 56.11 49.95
N ALA A 649 -6.79 54.95 50.52
CA ALA A 649 -6.88 54.71 51.96
C ALA A 649 -5.97 55.65 52.76
N ARG A 650 -4.75 55.92 52.27
CA ARG A 650 -3.85 56.91 52.89
C ARG A 650 -4.38 58.34 52.80
N ALA A 651 -5.02 58.69 51.69
CA ALA A 651 -5.66 60.00 51.54
C ALA A 651 -6.88 60.15 52.49
N GLN A 652 -7.67 59.10 52.66
CA GLN A 652 -8.75 59.07 53.66
C GLN A 652 -8.21 59.18 55.08
N ALA A 653 -7.14 58.44 55.42
CA ALA A 653 -6.49 58.52 56.73
C ALA A 653 -5.97 59.93 57.02
N LYS A 654 -5.34 60.59 56.04
CA LYS A 654 -4.90 62.00 56.18
C LYS A 654 -6.08 62.95 56.35
N ARG A 655 -7.20 62.74 55.65
CA ARG A 655 -8.42 63.55 55.82
C ARG A 655 -9.03 63.36 57.21
N THR A 656 -9.03 62.13 57.74
CA THR A 656 -9.50 61.86 59.10
C THR A 656 -8.58 62.44 60.16
N GLU A 657 -7.25 62.37 59.96
CA GLU A 657 -6.27 63.01 60.84
C GLU A 657 -6.41 64.54 60.81
N ALA A 658 -6.59 65.14 59.63
CA ALA A 658 -6.84 66.57 59.50
C ALA A 658 -8.13 67.00 60.21
N ARG A 659 -9.21 66.24 60.03
CA ARG A 659 -10.49 66.49 60.72
C ARG A 659 -10.39 66.28 62.23
N GLN A 660 -9.60 65.32 62.69
CA GLN A 660 -9.31 65.14 64.11
C GLN A 660 -8.51 66.31 64.68
N ARG A 661 -7.52 66.82 63.95
CA ARG A 661 -6.77 68.03 64.35
C ARG A 661 -7.65 69.27 64.38
N GLU A 662 -8.58 69.39 63.44
CA GLU A 662 -9.56 70.48 63.41
C GLU A 662 -10.51 70.41 64.62
N LEU A 663 -11.02 69.22 64.96
CA LEU A 663 -11.83 69.00 66.16
C LEU A 663 -11.05 69.25 67.46
N ILE A 664 -9.76 68.92 67.51
CA ILE A 664 -8.90 69.21 68.66
C ILE A 664 -8.64 70.72 68.76
N ALA A 665 -8.42 71.41 67.64
CA ALA A 665 -8.26 72.86 67.61
C ALA A 665 -9.56 73.60 68.00
N GLU A 666 -10.72 73.12 67.55
CA GLU A 666 -12.03 73.62 68.00
C GLU A 666 -12.25 73.38 69.50
N ALA A 667 -11.84 72.22 70.01
CA ALA A 667 -11.92 71.91 71.44
C ALA A 667 -11.01 72.85 72.27
N GLU A 668 -9.79 73.14 71.80
CA GLU A 668 -8.89 74.09 72.45
C GLU A 668 -9.39 75.54 72.38
N GLN A 669 -10.03 75.94 71.28
CA GLN A 669 -10.69 77.26 71.18
C GLN A 669 -11.93 77.34 72.08
N ALA A 670 -12.70 76.25 72.20
CA ALA A 670 -13.82 76.15 73.13
C ALA A 670 -13.34 76.20 74.59
N GLU A 671 -12.19 75.60 74.91
CA GLU A 671 -11.62 75.62 76.25
C GLU A 671 -11.08 77.00 76.64
N LYS A 672 -10.48 77.73 75.69
CA LYS A 672 -10.08 79.14 75.86
C LYS A 672 -11.29 80.08 76.02
N ARG A 673 -12.42 79.79 75.36
CA ARG A 673 -13.71 80.51 75.56
C ARG A 673 -14.34 80.17 76.92
N LEU A 674 -14.21 78.92 77.37
CA LEU A 674 -14.65 78.46 78.70
C LEU A 674 -13.80 79.03 79.85
N ALA A 675 -12.51 79.31 79.64
CA ALA A 675 -11.64 79.94 80.62
C ALA A 675 -11.95 81.45 80.82
N ARG A 676 -12.44 82.15 79.78
CA ARG A 676 -12.89 83.55 79.88
C ARG A 676 -14.32 83.68 80.44
N ALA A 677 -15.19 82.69 80.22
CA ALA A 677 -16.56 82.68 80.74
C ALA A 677 -16.70 82.16 82.20
N LYS A 678 -15.66 81.54 82.77
CA LYS A 678 -15.69 80.92 84.11
C LYS A 678 -15.47 81.90 85.29
N ASN A 679 -15.07 83.14 85.04
CA ASN A 679 -14.94 84.17 86.09
C ASN A 679 -16.21 85.02 86.29
N GLU A 680 -17.19 84.95 85.39
CA GLU A 680 -18.35 85.86 85.40
C GLU A 680 -19.70 85.19 85.71
N LEU A 681 -19.74 83.87 85.87
CA LEU A 681 -20.96 83.11 86.19
C LEU A 681 -20.91 82.37 87.54
N LYS A 682 -20.13 82.89 88.50
CA LYS A 682 -20.32 82.62 89.94
C LYS A 682 -21.45 83.50 90.50
N ARG A 683 -22.64 83.45 89.89
CA ARG A 683 -23.90 83.92 90.50
C ARG A 683 -25.07 83.50 89.60
N THR A 684 -25.95 82.68 90.16
CA THR A 684 -27.31 82.32 89.72
C THR A 684 -27.55 81.04 88.89
N ARG A 685 -27.97 80.01 89.63
CA ARG A 685 -29.17 79.13 89.43
C ARG A 685 -29.23 78.10 88.29
N LYS A 686 -28.90 76.85 88.66
CA LYS A 686 -29.83 75.71 88.88
C LYS A 686 -31.04 75.59 87.92
N SER A 687 -30.93 74.78 86.87
CA SER A 687 -32.03 73.93 86.38
C SER A 687 -31.49 72.60 85.87
N SER A 688 -31.82 71.51 86.54
CA SER A 688 -31.40 70.16 86.15
C SER A 688 -32.30 69.66 85.02
N THR A 689 -31.77 69.60 83.81
CA THR A 689 -32.47 69.14 82.61
C THR A 689 -32.93 67.69 82.80
N LYS A 690 -34.24 67.47 82.93
CA LYS A 690 -34.85 66.13 83.03
C LYS A 690 -34.58 65.38 81.71
N SER A 691 -34.13 64.13 81.78
CA SER A 691 -33.88 63.32 80.58
C SER A 691 -35.20 62.95 79.91
N ARG A 692 -35.28 63.03 78.58
CA ARG A 692 -36.51 62.77 77.81
C ARG A 692 -36.35 61.48 77.00
N VAL A 693 -37.37 60.62 77.01
CA VAL A 693 -37.45 59.46 76.11
C VAL A 693 -37.72 59.99 74.69
N ARG A 694 -36.81 59.68 73.75
CA ARG A 694 -36.89 60.07 72.34
C ARG A 694 -37.43 58.97 71.46
N ASP A 695 -37.19 57.71 71.82
CA ASP A 695 -37.57 56.56 71.01
C ASP A 695 -37.79 55.32 71.88
N PHE A 696 -38.68 54.43 71.42
CA PHE A 696 -39.07 53.20 72.09
C PHE A 696 -39.34 52.11 71.05
N ASP A 697 -38.41 51.15 70.94
CA ASP A 697 -38.39 50.11 69.90
C ASP A 697 -38.13 48.71 70.48
N TYR A 698 -38.56 47.68 69.77
CA TYR A 698 -38.31 46.27 70.09
C TYR A 698 -37.59 45.58 68.94
N LYS A 699 -36.42 44.99 69.25
CA LYS A 699 -35.62 44.24 68.29
C LYS A 699 -35.50 42.79 68.73
N HIS A 700 -35.81 41.87 67.83
CA HIS A 700 -35.57 40.45 68.01
C HIS A 700 -34.51 39.99 67.01
N ASP A 701 -33.37 39.51 67.52
CA ASP A 701 -32.43 38.71 66.73
C ASP A 701 -32.69 37.23 67.07
N ASN A 702 -32.33 36.29 66.18
CA ASN A 702 -32.60 34.85 66.32
C ASN A 702 -32.08 34.24 67.64
N LYS A 703 -31.38 34.99 68.50
CA LYS A 703 -30.83 34.53 69.77
C LYS A 703 -31.34 35.32 70.98
N ARG A 704 -31.82 36.56 70.85
CA ARG A 704 -32.21 37.44 71.97
C ARG A 704 -33.28 38.48 71.57
N ALA A 705 -34.20 38.76 72.50
CA ALA A 705 -35.12 39.89 72.44
C ALA A 705 -34.53 41.10 73.18
N ARG A 706 -34.62 42.31 72.61
CA ARG A 706 -34.11 43.56 73.19
C ARG A 706 -35.14 44.67 73.09
N VAL A 707 -35.38 45.36 74.19
CA VAL A 707 -36.11 46.63 74.23
C VAL A 707 -35.08 47.76 74.18
N VAL A 708 -35.20 48.66 73.21
CA VAL A 708 -34.28 49.79 73.01
C VAL A 708 -35.01 51.09 73.35
N LEU A 709 -34.47 51.83 74.32
CA LEU A 709 -34.96 53.15 74.69
C LEU A 709 -33.94 54.22 74.30
N GLY A 710 -34.32 55.11 73.38
CA GLY A 710 -33.54 56.28 73.04
C GLY A 710 -33.74 57.37 74.10
N MET A 711 -32.67 57.80 74.77
CA MET A 711 -32.72 58.83 75.83
C MET A 711 -31.98 60.11 75.39
N SER A 712 -32.46 61.28 75.79
CA SER A 712 -31.77 62.55 75.51
C SER A 712 -30.49 62.76 76.30
N SER A 713 -30.34 62.07 77.43
CA SER A 713 -29.16 62.11 78.30
C SER A 713 -28.98 60.73 78.96
N PRO A 714 -27.74 60.30 79.28
CA PRO A 714 -27.51 59.00 79.90
C PRO A 714 -28.24 58.89 81.25
N VAL A 715 -29.04 57.85 81.45
CA VAL A 715 -29.72 57.56 82.73
C VAL A 715 -29.45 56.12 83.14
N ARG A 716 -29.24 55.88 84.43
CA ARG A 716 -29.11 54.52 84.99
C ARG A 716 -30.51 53.97 85.29
N PRO A 717 -31.00 52.95 84.57
CA PRO A 717 -32.31 52.38 84.84
C PRO A 717 -32.26 51.46 86.08
N LYS A 718 -33.38 51.35 86.79
CA LYS A 718 -33.53 50.48 87.97
C LYS A 718 -34.63 49.45 87.72
N VAL A 719 -34.30 48.16 87.80
CA VAL A 719 -35.32 47.09 87.76
C VAL A 719 -36.03 47.07 89.11
N VAL A 720 -37.34 47.34 89.12
CA VAL A 720 -38.11 47.45 90.38
C VAL A 720 -38.88 46.17 90.68
N ARG A 721 -39.24 45.39 89.66
CA ARG A 721 -39.91 44.11 89.84
C ARG A 721 -39.50 43.15 88.73
N ASN A 722 -39.07 41.95 89.08
CA ASN A 722 -38.82 40.87 88.14
C ASN A 722 -39.33 39.56 88.75
N ARG A 723 -40.64 39.29 88.60
CA ARG A 723 -41.29 38.10 89.16
C ARG A 723 -42.30 37.54 88.17
N GLY A 724 -42.23 36.24 87.92
CA GLY A 724 -43.11 35.53 86.99
C GLY A 724 -42.90 35.97 85.54
N ARG A 725 -44.00 36.16 84.80
CA ARG A 725 -44.00 36.54 83.38
C ARG A 725 -43.88 38.05 83.11
N ARG A 726 -43.52 38.87 84.11
CA ARG A 726 -43.43 40.33 83.99
C ARG A 726 -42.17 40.89 84.67
N ALA A 727 -41.43 41.70 83.93
CA ALA A 727 -40.36 42.56 84.44
C ALA A 727 -40.80 44.02 84.31
N VAL A 728 -40.48 44.86 85.30
CA VAL A 728 -40.78 46.28 85.32
C VAL A 728 -39.49 47.05 85.58
N LEU A 729 -39.12 47.88 84.62
CA LEU A 729 -37.99 48.79 84.68
C LEU A 729 -38.49 50.19 85.02
N VAL A 730 -37.83 50.89 85.95
CA VAL A 730 -38.09 52.30 86.26
C VAL A 730 -36.88 53.12 85.86
N ILE A 731 -37.10 54.18 85.10
CA ILE A 731 -36.09 55.15 84.70
C ILE A 731 -36.33 56.43 85.50
N PRO A 732 -35.53 56.72 86.55
CA PRO A 732 -35.76 57.87 87.41
C PRO A 732 -35.37 59.17 86.73
N GLY A 733 -36.17 60.23 86.95
CA GLY A 733 -35.89 61.56 86.39
C GLY A 733 -36.10 61.65 84.88
N ALA A 734 -36.79 60.68 84.29
CA ALA A 734 -37.13 60.64 82.88
C ALA A 734 -38.57 61.11 82.63
N VAL A 735 -38.78 61.84 81.53
CA VAL A 735 -40.10 62.24 81.04
C VAL A 735 -40.36 61.52 79.72
N ILE A 736 -41.46 60.77 79.66
CA ILE A 736 -41.97 60.19 78.42
C ILE A 736 -43.02 61.15 77.81
N PRO A 737 -42.86 61.55 76.53
CA PRO A 737 -43.91 62.27 75.81
C PRO A 737 -45.14 61.38 75.62
N LYS A 738 -46.34 61.96 75.64
CA LYS A 738 -47.61 61.22 75.56
C LYS A 738 -47.69 60.29 74.34
N GLY A 739 -47.10 60.66 73.19
CA GLY A 739 -47.06 59.82 71.98
C GLY A 739 -46.21 58.55 72.10
N PHE A 740 -45.33 58.46 73.10
CA PHE A 740 -44.54 57.26 73.41
C PHE A 740 -45.13 56.45 74.57
N GLU A 741 -46.21 56.91 75.21
CA GLU A 741 -46.95 56.14 76.20
C GLU A 741 -47.82 55.10 75.48
N LYS A 742 -47.21 53.98 75.09
CA LYS A 742 -47.87 52.94 74.30
C LYS A 742 -47.42 51.54 74.72
N THR A 743 -48.30 50.58 74.43
CA THR A 743 -47.98 49.15 74.50
C THR A 743 -47.71 48.65 73.09
N ILE A 744 -46.54 48.06 72.87
CA ILE A 744 -46.19 47.39 71.61
C ILE A 744 -46.46 45.90 71.81
N ASP A 745 -47.31 45.32 70.98
CA ASP A 745 -47.45 43.87 70.87
C ASP A 745 -46.26 43.31 70.08
N THR A 746 -45.52 42.40 70.70
CA THR A 746 -44.30 41.83 70.14
C THR A 746 -44.47 40.37 69.71
N THR A 747 -45.68 39.81 69.79
CA THR A 747 -45.99 38.43 69.39
C THR A 747 -45.60 38.11 67.94
N ARG A 748 -45.79 39.06 67.02
CA ARG A 748 -45.43 38.92 65.60
C ARG A 748 -43.94 38.65 65.35
N PHE A 749 -43.08 38.95 66.33
CA PHE A 749 -41.64 38.73 66.22
C PHE A 749 -41.21 37.34 66.72
N GLY A 750 -42.13 36.49 67.18
CA GLY A 750 -41.83 35.10 67.61
C GLY A 750 -40.93 34.99 68.85
N GLY A 751 -40.66 36.10 69.54
CA GLY A 751 -39.78 36.14 70.70
C GLY A 751 -40.50 35.82 72.02
N PRO A 752 -39.74 35.64 73.12
CA PRO A 752 -40.29 35.29 74.45
C PRO A 752 -41.09 36.42 75.12
N VAL A 753 -41.11 37.61 74.54
CA VAL A 753 -41.82 38.78 75.07
C VAL A 753 -43.14 38.93 74.31
N LYS A 754 -44.26 38.90 75.03
CA LYS A 754 -45.60 39.06 74.45
C LYS A 754 -45.92 40.52 74.14
N ALA A 755 -45.61 41.43 75.06
CA ALA A 755 -45.80 42.86 74.88
C ALA A 755 -44.84 43.67 75.75
N VAL A 756 -44.59 44.92 75.37
CA VAL A 756 -43.80 45.90 76.15
C VAL A 756 -44.57 47.20 76.25
N SER A 757 -44.73 47.73 77.47
CA SER A 757 -45.52 48.94 77.72
C SER A 757 -44.66 50.01 78.37
N ALA A 758 -44.44 51.13 77.69
CA ALA A 758 -43.78 52.28 78.29
C ALA A 758 -44.83 53.32 78.72
N TYR A 759 -44.80 53.77 79.97
CA TYR A 759 -45.74 54.77 80.49
C TYR A 759 -45.15 55.55 81.66
N ARG A 760 -45.75 56.71 81.96
CA ARG A 760 -45.37 57.52 83.11
C ARG A 760 -45.82 56.84 84.40
N ASP A 761 -44.96 56.78 85.41
CA ASP A 761 -45.33 56.18 86.70
C ASP A 761 -46.43 57.06 87.36
N PRO A 762 -47.66 56.54 87.56
CA PRO A 762 -48.75 57.33 88.10
C PRO A 762 -48.48 57.79 89.54
N LYS A 763 -47.62 57.07 90.29
CA LYS A 763 -47.24 57.46 91.65
C LYS A 763 -46.10 58.48 91.67
N LYS A 764 -45.30 58.55 90.59
CA LYS A 764 -44.11 59.42 90.48
C LYS A 764 -43.99 59.94 89.03
N PRO A 765 -44.68 61.03 88.67
CA PRO A 765 -44.79 61.48 87.27
C PRO A 765 -43.45 61.89 86.61
N GLY A 766 -42.37 62.01 87.39
CA GLY A 766 -41.00 62.22 86.88
C GLY A 766 -40.21 60.92 86.58
N ASN A 767 -40.87 59.76 86.62
CA ASN A 767 -40.29 58.46 86.30
C ASN A 767 -41.04 57.81 85.15
N VAL A 768 -40.30 57.07 84.31
CA VAL A 768 -40.88 56.24 83.25
C VAL A 768 -40.81 54.78 83.67
N ARG A 769 -41.90 54.05 83.49
CA ARG A 769 -42.00 52.60 83.66
C ARG A 769 -42.03 51.92 82.29
N VAL A 770 -41.30 50.82 82.18
CA VAL A 770 -41.24 49.94 80.99
C VAL A 770 -41.46 48.50 81.42
#